data_AF-A0A285RDV0-F1
#
_entry.id   AF-A0A285RDV0-F1
#
_cell.length_a   1.000
_cell.length_b   1.000
_cell.length_c   1.000
_cell.angle_alpha   90.00
_cell.angle_beta   90.00
_cell.angle_gamma   90.00
#
_symmetry.space_group_name_H-M   'P 1'
#
loop_
_entity.id
_entity.type
_entity.pdbx_description
1 polymer ?
#
loop_
_entity_poly.entity_id
_entity_poly.type
_entity_poly.pdbx_seq_one_letter_code
_entity_poly.pdbx_strand_id
1 'polypeptide(L)'
;MLEFASSEAVRTTGDAPEVCLLNPETLLLIWDMPTRLWAVPKLETTEGKAISPQATLRLPLGGGGTRLLRVIRRPKDAPVSFLAEAGTLGRKDEITIDPDGDFEFASAGMLLEDVTPSGRLSLMSALLGAWASMFRTRRSKSYTIFLNKLVSEIVDTPQRAKAVAKLSDQQILISAGLPVAFGEIEAVYIVSSFGFRRLALPPHESSEGPQGKKQTYMIADRDGTENGAYLVVTGGRALAIRHLAATPVLPSLSRWWLARGKSDADLREYIIGAMARGDTKARKAALEFQLRCPLSSQRVTGGGGLPSGEVDLAVTTARGTLIGGWYRDPAEMIAGIDILDSKGTAHPFGEGFYRYAGNVMDDDRTVSATGFVGFYREIQSQVPILQPRSLMRLTSGSRHLMVPTAQPIDPAEARARILRAVPPQHLTDEIIENCLSPVIGDLQQKLLAAAKIDRTIEFGEPRKEPAVSIVVPLYRVLDFLRAQVGAFACDPWISQYCDVIYVLDSPEQAEECEHLLRGLHLLYDMPMRLVVMSRNGGYARACNSGAEHARADLIAMLNSDVIPHQIGWLELLASKMGGPQEVAAVGPKLLFEDGSLQHAGMYFAKNERGQWLNHHFYKGLPDQFPDANIERSVPGITGACMLLHRGAFDDVGGFTEDYVIGDYEDSDLCLKIRKADFDIKYVPDASLYHFERKSISTHTDYMLGVATQYNAWLHASRWRDMLEDFHENDVPQNRPQNRVSDDDDQGEAA
;
A
#
# COMPACT_ATOMS: atom_id res chain seq x y z
N MET A 1 -12.95 -64.36 -43.09
CA MET A 1 -12.42 -65.19 -41.98
C MET A 1 -10.97 -64.80 -41.79
N LEU A 2 -10.71 -63.84 -40.91
CA LEU A 2 -9.41 -63.43 -40.41
C LEU A 2 -9.72 -62.83 -39.03
N GLU A 3 -9.83 -63.72 -38.05
CA GLU A 3 -9.87 -63.38 -36.64
C GLU A 3 -8.49 -62.84 -36.26
N PHE A 4 -8.44 -61.58 -35.83
CA PHE A 4 -7.28 -61.07 -35.10
C PHE A 4 -7.45 -61.55 -33.66
N ALA A 5 -6.55 -62.44 -33.24
CA ALA A 5 -6.42 -62.85 -31.85
C ALA A 5 -6.19 -61.60 -30.98
N SER A 6 -7.11 -61.31 -30.06
CA SER A 6 -6.86 -60.37 -28.98
C SER A 6 -5.73 -60.93 -28.13
N SER A 7 -4.60 -60.23 -28.03
CA SER A 7 -3.66 -60.51 -26.95
C SER A 7 -4.34 -60.08 -25.64
N GLU A 8 -4.83 -61.02 -24.85
CA GLU A 8 -5.38 -60.74 -23.52
C GLU A 8 -4.26 -60.21 -22.61
N ALA A 9 -4.16 -58.88 -22.50
CA ALA A 9 -3.21 -58.15 -21.65
C ALA A 9 -3.34 -58.47 -20.15
N VAL A 10 -4.50 -59.04 -19.78
CA VAL A 10 -4.82 -59.52 -18.44
C VAL A 10 -5.39 -60.92 -18.56
N ARG A 11 -4.82 -61.88 -17.82
CA ARG A 11 -5.40 -63.22 -17.66
C ARG A 11 -5.97 -63.35 -16.26
N THR A 12 -7.26 -63.70 -16.17
CA THR A 12 -8.00 -63.84 -14.91
C THR A 12 -8.66 -65.21 -14.80
N THR A 13 -8.93 -65.66 -13.57
CA THR A 13 -9.56 -66.97 -13.30
C THR A 13 -11.00 -66.87 -12.74
N GLY A 14 -11.60 -65.67 -12.65
CA GLY A 14 -12.88 -65.43 -11.96
C GLY A 14 -13.39 -63.97 -12.02
N ASP A 15 -14.19 -63.54 -11.01
CA ASP A 15 -14.72 -62.17 -10.80
C ASP A 15 -13.60 -61.19 -10.39
N ALA A 16 -12.59 -61.10 -11.24
CA ALA A 16 -11.37 -60.35 -10.99
C ALA A 16 -11.57 -58.84 -11.22
N PRO A 17 -10.79 -57.98 -10.52
CA PRO A 17 -10.77 -56.54 -10.77
C PRO A 17 -10.43 -56.21 -12.23
N GLU A 18 -11.15 -55.25 -12.78
CA GLU A 18 -10.86 -54.67 -14.08
C GLU A 18 -9.54 -53.87 -14.01
N VAL A 19 -8.71 -53.98 -15.04
CA VAL A 19 -7.43 -53.29 -15.12
C VAL A 19 -7.46 -52.33 -16.30
N CYS A 20 -7.29 -51.04 -16.03
CA CYS A 20 -7.26 -49.99 -17.05
C CYS A 20 -6.12 -49.01 -16.82
N LEU A 21 -5.80 -48.17 -17.80
CA LEU A 21 -4.82 -47.11 -17.67
C LEU A 21 -5.46 -45.85 -17.08
N LEU A 22 -4.84 -45.34 -16.01
CA LEU A 22 -5.08 -43.96 -15.57
C LEU A 22 -4.26 -42.99 -16.43
N ASN A 23 -3.02 -43.37 -16.73
CA ASN A 23 -2.12 -42.72 -17.68
C ASN A 23 -1.16 -43.78 -18.25
N PRO A 24 -0.35 -43.50 -19.28
CA PRO A 24 0.50 -44.51 -19.92
C PRO A 24 1.45 -45.29 -18.98
N GLU A 25 1.81 -44.73 -17.81
CA GLU A 25 2.72 -45.36 -16.84
C GLU A 25 2.01 -45.94 -15.61
N THR A 26 0.68 -45.78 -15.49
CA THR A 26 -0.06 -46.04 -14.25
C THR A 26 -1.34 -46.82 -14.54
N LEU A 27 -1.46 -48.00 -13.92
CA LEU A 27 -2.64 -48.84 -14.00
C LEU A 27 -3.58 -48.56 -12.82
N LEU A 28 -4.87 -48.61 -13.10
CA LEU A 28 -5.97 -48.51 -12.16
C LEU A 28 -6.70 -49.84 -12.14
N LEU A 29 -6.66 -50.50 -10.99
CA LEU A 29 -7.45 -51.68 -10.70
C LEU A 29 -8.79 -51.23 -10.11
N ILE A 30 -9.89 -51.65 -10.72
CA ILE A 30 -11.26 -51.33 -10.29
C ILE A 30 -11.89 -52.63 -9.79
N TRP A 31 -12.30 -52.65 -8.52
CA TRP A 31 -12.84 -53.85 -7.90
C TRP A 31 -14.12 -53.60 -7.13
N ASP A 32 -15.21 -54.20 -7.58
CA ASP A 32 -16.50 -54.08 -6.91
C ASP A 32 -16.69 -55.19 -5.89
N MET A 33 -16.86 -54.77 -4.63
CA MET A 33 -17.08 -55.66 -3.52
C MET A 33 -18.54 -55.55 -3.08
N PRO A 34 -19.27 -56.68 -2.95
CA PRO A 34 -20.70 -56.67 -2.63
C PRO A 34 -21.01 -56.20 -1.20
N THR A 35 -20.00 -56.09 -0.33
CA THR A 35 -20.13 -55.66 1.07
C THR A 35 -19.24 -54.47 1.39
N ARG A 36 -19.57 -53.74 2.47
CA ARG A 36 -18.68 -52.70 3.01
C ARG A 36 -17.41 -53.33 3.57
N LEU A 37 -16.26 -52.83 3.12
CA LEU A 37 -14.96 -53.31 3.55
C LEU A 37 -14.51 -52.64 4.87
N TRP A 38 -14.28 -53.44 5.92
CA TRP A 38 -13.60 -52.98 7.14
C TRP A 38 -12.08 -52.91 6.97
N ALA A 39 -11.49 -53.89 6.28
CA ALA A 39 -10.07 -53.94 5.91
C ALA A 39 -9.94 -54.00 4.39
N VAL A 40 -8.88 -53.39 3.85
CA VAL A 40 -8.62 -53.47 2.41
C VAL A 40 -7.89 -54.78 2.12
N PRO A 41 -8.35 -55.58 1.13
CA PRO A 41 -7.65 -56.78 0.71
C PRO A 41 -6.17 -56.50 0.41
N LYS A 42 -5.29 -57.45 0.76
CA LYS A 42 -3.88 -57.37 0.36
C LYS A 42 -3.77 -57.76 -1.12
N LEU A 43 -2.82 -57.13 -1.81
CA LEU A 43 -2.35 -57.61 -3.10
C LEU A 43 -1.02 -58.30 -2.83
N GLU A 44 -0.92 -59.59 -3.15
CA GLU A 44 0.29 -60.38 -2.95
C GLU A 44 0.62 -61.07 -4.27
N THR A 45 1.89 -61.09 -4.64
CA THR A 45 2.37 -61.91 -5.76
C THR A 45 2.07 -63.39 -5.50
N THR A 46 2.08 -64.21 -6.54
CA THR A 46 1.96 -65.68 -6.43
C THR A 46 3.03 -66.30 -5.52
N GLU A 47 4.17 -65.63 -5.36
CA GLU A 47 5.27 -65.99 -4.45
C GLU A 47 5.09 -65.46 -3.00
N GLY A 48 3.93 -64.85 -2.68
CA GLY A 48 3.60 -64.35 -1.34
C GLY A 48 4.20 -63.00 -0.97
N LYS A 49 4.85 -62.29 -1.91
CA LYS A 49 5.38 -60.94 -1.68
C LYS A 49 4.28 -59.89 -1.83
N ALA A 50 4.11 -59.03 -0.82
CA ALA A 50 3.12 -57.96 -0.85
C ALA A 50 3.42 -56.91 -1.95
N ILE A 51 2.39 -56.53 -2.71
CA ILE A 51 2.40 -55.43 -3.66
C ILE A 51 1.75 -54.22 -2.97
N SER A 52 2.53 -53.19 -2.71
CA SER A 52 2.03 -51.93 -2.15
C SER A 52 1.47 -51.04 -3.27
N PRO A 53 0.15 -50.79 -3.32
CA PRO A 53 -0.40 -49.82 -4.25
C PRO A 53 0.11 -48.42 -3.90
N GLN A 54 0.31 -47.60 -4.93
CA GLN A 54 0.73 -46.21 -4.75
C GLN A 54 -0.41 -45.36 -4.16
N ALA A 55 -1.66 -45.71 -4.48
CA ALA A 55 -2.83 -45.14 -3.84
C ALA A 55 -3.98 -46.16 -3.77
N THR A 56 -4.87 -45.97 -2.79
CA THR A 56 -6.11 -46.73 -2.65
C THR A 56 -7.25 -45.75 -2.37
N LEU A 57 -8.38 -45.91 -3.06
CA LEU A 57 -9.61 -45.16 -2.81
C LEU A 57 -10.80 -46.11 -2.67
N ARG A 58 -11.68 -45.84 -1.72
CA ARG A 58 -12.91 -46.62 -1.48
C ARG A 58 -14.10 -45.77 -1.87
N LEU A 59 -14.93 -46.29 -2.76
CA LEU A 59 -16.12 -45.61 -3.28
C LEU A 59 -17.37 -46.38 -2.84
N PRO A 60 -18.25 -45.80 -2.00
CA PRO A 60 -19.51 -46.44 -1.65
C PRO A 60 -20.45 -46.55 -2.86
N LEU A 61 -21.03 -47.74 -3.03
CA LEU A 61 -21.99 -48.09 -4.07
C LEU A 61 -23.45 -47.99 -3.57
N GLY A 62 -24.39 -47.70 -4.47
CA GLY A 62 -25.82 -47.55 -4.20
C GLY A 62 -26.45 -48.82 -3.64
N GLY A 63 -26.00 -49.99 -4.12
CA GLY A 63 -26.38 -51.31 -3.60
C GLY A 63 -25.84 -51.68 -2.22
N GLY A 64 -25.07 -50.80 -1.55
CA GLY A 64 -24.50 -51.06 -0.21
C GLY A 64 -23.09 -51.66 -0.20
N GLY A 65 -22.53 -51.98 -1.38
CA GLY A 65 -21.15 -52.46 -1.58
C GLY A 65 -20.10 -51.34 -1.58
N THR A 66 -18.87 -51.69 -1.94
CA THR A 66 -17.75 -50.75 -2.06
C THR A 66 -16.94 -51.05 -3.32
N ARG A 67 -16.78 -50.05 -4.19
CA ARG A 67 -15.81 -50.07 -5.29
C ARG A 67 -14.45 -49.63 -4.78
N LEU A 68 -13.46 -50.51 -4.89
CA LEU A 68 -12.09 -50.28 -4.47
C LEU A 68 -11.25 -49.94 -5.70
N LEU A 69 -10.69 -48.73 -5.70
CA LEU A 69 -9.76 -48.28 -6.73
C LEU A 69 -8.34 -48.38 -6.21
N ARG A 70 -7.47 -49.12 -6.91
CA ARG A 70 -6.07 -49.32 -6.53
C ARG A 70 -5.16 -48.90 -7.66
N VAL A 71 -4.22 -48.03 -7.35
CA VAL A 71 -3.29 -47.50 -8.34
C VAL A 71 -1.95 -48.19 -8.20
N ILE A 72 -1.46 -48.81 -9.27
CA ILE A 72 -0.16 -49.46 -9.33
C ILE A 72 0.63 -48.95 -10.54
N ARG A 73 1.96 -49.03 -10.47
CA ARG A 73 2.81 -48.69 -11.61
C ARG A 73 2.70 -49.78 -12.66
N ARG A 74 2.63 -49.40 -13.94
CA ARG A 74 2.70 -50.37 -15.04
C ARG A 74 4.05 -51.12 -14.98
N PRO A 75 4.06 -52.47 -14.98
CA PRO A 75 5.30 -53.24 -15.03
C PRO A 75 6.02 -52.99 -16.37
N LYS A 76 7.36 -52.96 -16.33
CA LYS A 76 8.19 -52.61 -17.51
C LYS A 76 8.95 -53.80 -18.11
N ASP A 77 9.41 -54.73 -17.27
CA ASP A 77 10.40 -55.73 -17.68
C ASP A 77 9.86 -57.16 -17.69
N ALA A 78 8.89 -57.49 -16.82
CA ALA A 78 8.32 -58.83 -16.72
C ALA A 78 6.85 -58.81 -16.25
N PRO A 79 6.03 -59.81 -16.65
CA PRO A 79 4.68 -59.99 -16.13
C PRO A 79 4.63 -60.05 -14.61
N VAL A 80 3.64 -59.38 -14.03
CA VAL A 80 3.39 -59.40 -12.59
C VAL A 80 2.07 -60.12 -12.34
N SER A 81 2.16 -61.30 -11.72
CA SER A 81 1.00 -62.07 -11.26
C SER A 81 0.73 -61.81 -9.79
N PHE A 82 -0.51 -61.52 -9.42
CA PHE A 82 -0.92 -61.35 -8.04
C PHE A 82 -2.27 -61.98 -7.76
N LEU A 83 -2.45 -62.36 -6.50
CA LEU A 83 -3.68 -62.92 -5.96
C LEU A 83 -4.54 -61.78 -5.41
N ALA A 84 -5.79 -61.73 -5.85
CA ALA A 84 -6.83 -60.87 -5.31
C ALA A 84 -7.82 -61.73 -4.51
N GLU A 85 -8.01 -61.41 -3.23
CA GLU A 85 -8.97 -62.11 -2.34
C GLU A 85 -10.10 -61.20 -1.85
N ALA A 86 -11.34 -61.55 -2.20
CA ALA A 86 -12.54 -60.86 -1.76
C ALA A 86 -12.94 -61.26 -0.33
N GLY A 87 -12.24 -60.76 0.70
CA GLY A 87 -12.58 -61.02 2.11
C GLY A 87 -11.80 -62.18 2.74
N THR A 88 -12.33 -62.78 3.82
CA THR A 88 -11.63 -63.79 4.65
C THR A 88 -11.97 -65.25 4.32
N LEU A 89 -12.91 -65.50 3.42
CA LEU A 89 -13.43 -66.84 3.07
C LEU A 89 -13.61 -67.04 1.55
N GLY A 90 -12.92 -66.24 0.73
CA GLY A 90 -13.13 -66.16 -0.72
C GLY A 90 -12.10 -66.92 -1.56
N ARG A 91 -12.50 -67.31 -2.77
CA ARG A 91 -11.63 -67.79 -3.85
C ARG A 91 -10.55 -66.72 -4.12
N LYS A 92 -9.28 -67.13 -4.19
CA LYS A 92 -8.18 -66.25 -4.63
C LYS A 92 -8.12 -66.30 -6.15
N ASP A 93 -8.40 -65.17 -6.79
CA ASP A 93 -8.26 -65.05 -8.23
C ASP A 93 -6.85 -64.59 -8.56
N GLU A 94 -6.19 -65.31 -9.47
CA GLU A 94 -4.87 -64.96 -9.97
C GLU A 94 -5.03 -64.02 -11.17
N ILE A 95 -4.31 -62.91 -11.12
CA ILE A 95 -4.34 -61.86 -12.14
C ILE A 95 -2.92 -61.63 -12.60
N THR A 96 -2.69 -61.85 -13.89
CA THR A 96 -1.38 -61.60 -14.51
C THR A 96 -1.46 -60.37 -15.40
N ILE A 97 -0.63 -59.36 -15.13
CA ILE A 97 -0.50 -58.14 -15.91
C ILE A 97 0.76 -58.22 -16.77
N ASP A 98 0.60 -58.19 -18.08
CA ASP A 98 1.71 -58.20 -19.04
C ASP A 98 2.29 -56.78 -19.27
N PRO A 99 3.62 -56.57 -19.22
CA PRO A 99 4.25 -55.28 -19.54
C PRO A 99 3.86 -54.74 -20.91
N ASP A 100 3.77 -55.61 -21.92
CA ASP A 100 3.52 -55.27 -23.32
C ASP A 100 2.03 -55.35 -23.68
N GLY A 101 1.18 -55.63 -22.68
CA GLY A 101 -0.27 -55.68 -22.85
C GLY A 101 -0.87 -54.37 -23.36
N ASP A 102 -1.86 -54.47 -24.24
CA ASP A 102 -2.70 -53.34 -24.63
C ASP A 102 -3.81 -53.14 -23.59
N PHE A 103 -3.83 -51.99 -22.92
CA PHE A 103 -4.77 -51.69 -21.84
C PHE A 103 -5.64 -50.51 -22.26
N GLU A 104 -6.95 -50.62 -22.05
CA GLU A 104 -7.86 -49.50 -22.28
C GLU A 104 -7.67 -48.42 -21.20
N PHE A 105 -7.91 -47.15 -21.56
CA PHE A 105 -7.96 -46.07 -20.58
C PHE A 105 -9.24 -46.17 -19.76
N ALA A 106 -9.14 -45.84 -18.47
CA ALA A 106 -10.30 -45.79 -17.58
C ALA A 106 -11.43 -44.96 -18.21
N SER A 107 -12.64 -45.52 -18.23
CA SER A 107 -13.81 -44.82 -18.74
C SER A 107 -14.66 -44.26 -17.61
N ALA A 108 -15.50 -43.28 -17.93
CA ALA A 108 -16.41 -42.69 -16.97
C ALA A 108 -17.48 -43.69 -16.49
N GLY A 109 -18.01 -44.54 -17.39
CA GLY A 109 -18.91 -45.63 -17.05
C GLY A 109 -18.33 -46.56 -15.98
N MET A 110 -17.11 -47.08 -16.21
CA MET A 110 -16.40 -47.96 -15.27
C MET A 110 -16.21 -47.35 -13.88
N LEU A 111 -16.10 -46.02 -13.77
CA LEU A 111 -15.84 -45.35 -12.50
C LEU A 111 -17.09 -44.82 -11.80
N LEU A 112 -18.16 -44.55 -12.52
CA LEU A 112 -19.35 -43.86 -11.99
C LEU A 112 -20.57 -44.78 -11.82
N GLU A 113 -20.58 -45.94 -12.49
CA GLU A 113 -21.68 -46.91 -12.38
C GLU A 113 -21.94 -47.31 -10.93
N ASP A 114 -23.20 -47.18 -10.48
CA ASP A 114 -23.69 -47.37 -9.11
C ASP A 114 -22.94 -46.60 -7.99
N VAL A 115 -22.00 -45.70 -8.32
CA VAL A 115 -21.27 -44.93 -7.30
C VAL A 115 -22.17 -43.83 -6.73
N THR A 116 -22.33 -43.87 -5.40
CA THR A 116 -23.11 -42.88 -4.63
C THR A 116 -22.54 -41.46 -4.76
N PRO A 117 -23.32 -40.40 -4.46
CA PRO A 117 -22.84 -39.03 -4.50
C PRO A 117 -21.59 -38.75 -3.65
N SER A 118 -21.47 -39.37 -2.46
CA SER A 118 -20.27 -39.23 -1.61
C SER A 118 -19.05 -39.97 -2.17
N GLY A 119 -19.28 -41.08 -2.88
CA GLY A 119 -18.24 -41.74 -3.68
C GLY A 119 -17.77 -40.88 -4.84
N ARG A 120 -18.69 -40.25 -5.58
CA ARG A 120 -18.36 -39.31 -6.68
C ARG A 120 -17.51 -38.14 -6.19
N LEU A 121 -17.83 -37.56 -5.02
CA LEU A 121 -17.00 -36.54 -4.37
C LEU A 121 -15.59 -37.06 -4.05
N SER A 122 -15.50 -38.22 -3.38
CA SER A 122 -14.21 -38.85 -3.04
C SER A 122 -13.34 -39.10 -4.27
N LEU A 123 -13.96 -39.57 -5.36
CA LEU A 123 -13.31 -39.79 -6.66
C LEU A 123 -12.77 -38.49 -7.25
N MET A 124 -13.60 -37.44 -7.32
CA MET A 124 -13.18 -36.14 -7.86
C MET A 124 -12.06 -35.51 -7.04
N SER A 125 -12.17 -35.52 -5.71
CA SER A 125 -11.16 -34.98 -4.80
C SER A 125 -9.83 -35.71 -4.92
N ALA A 126 -9.84 -37.03 -5.11
CA ALA A 126 -8.62 -37.81 -5.35
C ALA A 126 -7.99 -37.44 -6.70
N LEU A 127 -8.76 -37.51 -7.79
CA LEU A 127 -8.30 -37.29 -9.16
C LEU A 127 -7.77 -35.86 -9.40
N LEU A 128 -8.49 -34.84 -8.94
CA LEU A 128 -8.09 -33.43 -9.13
C LEU A 128 -7.06 -32.96 -8.10
N GLY A 129 -7.02 -33.61 -6.93
CA GLY A 129 -6.16 -33.26 -5.80
C GLY A 129 -4.87 -34.08 -5.75
N ALA A 130 -4.79 -35.00 -4.79
CA ALA A 130 -3.55 -35.70 -4.45
C ALA A 130 -3.03 -36.61 -5.58
N TRP A 131 -3.91 -37.25 -6.36
CA TRP A 131 -3.49 -38.16 -7.43
C TRP A 131 -2.91 -37.38 -8.62
N ALA A 132 -3.39 -36.16 -8.86
CA ALA A 132 -2.88 -35.29 -9.91
C ALA A 132 -1.38 -35.01 -9.78
N SER A 133 -0.91 -34.77 -8.55
CA SER A 133 0.51 -34.55 -8.25
C SER A 133 1.28 -35.86 -8.16
N MET A 134 0.75 -36.85 -7.44
CA MET A 134 1.41 -38.14 -7.20
C MET A 134 1.75 -38.89 -8.50
N PHE A 135 0.83 -38.86 -9.47
CA PHE A 135 0.99 -39.57 -10.74
C PHE A 135 1.36 -38.66 -11.91
N ARG A 136 1.73 -37.39 -11.64
CA ARG A 136 2.16 -36.40 -12.64
C ARG A 136 1.16 -36.22 -13.80
N THR A 137 -0.13 -36.43 -13.56
CA THR A 137 -1.15 -36.47 -14.62
C THR A 137 -1.51 -35.11 -15.19
N ARG A 138 -1.12 -34.01 -14.52
CA ARG A 138 -1.38 -32.63 -14.99
C ARG A 138 -0.85 -32.31 -16.39
N ARG A 139 0.18 -33.04 -16.86
CA ARG A 139 0.77 -32.87 -18.21
C ARG A 139 0.29 -33.91 -19.23
N SER A 140 -0.52 -34.88 -18.81
CA SER A 140 -0.98 -35.97 -19.66
C SER A 140 -2.20 -35.55 -20.47
N LYS A 141 -2.06 -35.53 -21.80
CA LYS A 141 -3.18 -35.25 -22.72
C LYS A 141 -4.28 -36.30 -22.61
N SER A 142 -3.91 -37.59 -22.53
CA SER A 142 -4.87 -38.68 -22.39
C SER A 142 -5.65 -38.58 -21.08
N TYR A 143 -4.97 -38.23 -19.98
CA TYR A 143 -5.64 -38.00 -18.69
C TYR A 143 -6.58 -36.79 -18.74
N THR A 144 -6.19 -35.74 -19.44
CA THR A 144 -7.04 -34.54 -19.62
C THR A 144 -8.32 -34.87 -20.38
N ILE A 145 -8.22 -35.65 -21.46
CA ILE A 145 -9.38 -36.11 -22.24
C ILE A 145 -10.30 -36.97 -21.38
N PHE A 146 -9.72 -37.95 -20.67
CA PHE A 146 -10.44 -38.80 -19.71
C PHE A 146 -11.17 -37.98 -18.65
N LEU A 147 -10.46 -37.06 -17.98
CA LEU A 147 -11.00 -36.25 -16.90
C LEU A 147 -12.12 -35.32 -17.40
N ASN A 148 -11.96 -34.74 -18.58
CA ASN A 148 -12.99 -33.90 -19.18
C ASN A 148 -14.28 -34.70 -19.46
N LYS A 149 -14.14 -35.91 -20.04
CA LYS A 149 -15.26 -36.82 -20.27
C LYS A 149 -15.92 -37.27 -18.97
N LEU A 150 -15.13 -37.66 -17.97
CA LEU A 150 -15.61 -38.03 -16.63
C LEU A 150 -16.43 -36.92 -15.97
N VAL A 151 -15.92 -35.69 -16.02
CA VAL A 151 -16.60 -34.51 -15.47
C VAL A 151 -17.90 -34.18 -16.22
N SER A 152 -17.97 -34.47 -17.52
CA SER A 152 -19.20 -34.27 -18.30
C SER A 152 -20.30 -35.29 -17.99
N GLU A 153 -19.94 -36.51 -17.55
CA GLU A 153 -20.87 -37.62 -17.31
C GLU A 153 -21.29 -37.77 -15.84
N ILE A 154 -20.55 -37.17 -14.90
CA ILE A 154 -20.84 -37.29 -13.46
C ILE A 154 -22.12 -36.56 -13.01
N VAL A 155 -22.58 -35.58 -13.81
CA VAL A 155 -23.85 -34.87 -13.65
C VAL A 155 -24.53 -34.80 -15.02
N ASP A 156 -25.69 -35.46 -15.18
CA ASP A 156 -26.41 -35.57 -16.46
C ASP A 156 -26.67 -34.22 -17.14
N THR A 157 -27.03 -33.20 -16.35
CA THR A 157 -27.28 -31.84 -16.84
C THR A 157 -26.63 -30.80 -15.91
N PRO A 158 -25.34 -30.45 -16.12
CA PRO A 158 -24.64 -29.51 -15.25
C PRO A 158 -25.23 -28.10 -15.39
N GLN A 159 -25.49 -27.45 -14.26
CA GLN A 159 -25.96 -26.06 -14.26
C GLN A 159 -24.90 -25.12 -14.87
N ARG A 160 -25.33 -24.01 -15.47
CA ARG A 160 -24.41 -23.08 -16.14
C ARG A 160 -23.66 -22.19 -15.16
N ALA A 161 -22.38 -21.99 -15.41
CA ALA A 161 -21.62 -20.84 -14.93
C ALA A 161 -21.43 -19.83 -16.07
N LYS A 162 -21.24 -18.56 -15.72
CA LYS A 162 -21.07 -17.47 -16.68
C LYS A 162 -19.77 -16.75 -16.40
N ALA A 163 -18.93 -16.56 -17.42
CA ALA A 163 -17.93 -15.52 -17.39
C ALA A 163 -18.67 -14.18 -17.52
N VAL A 164 -18.52 -13.31 -16.51
CA VAL A 164 -19.35 -12.10 -16.36
C VAL A 164 -18.59 -10.81 -16.67
N ALA A 165 -17.27 -10.79 -16.46
CA ALA A 165 -16.45 -9.61 -16.72
C ALA A 165 -14.99 -9.97 -17.02
N LYS A 166 -14.32 -9.13 -17.82
CA LYS A 166 -12.86 -9.12 -17.97
C LYS A 166 -12.25 -8.27 -16.86
N LEU A 167 -11.35 -8.84 -16.07
CA LEU A 167 -10.61 -8.14 -15.00
C LEU A 167 -9.28 -7.57 -15.52
N SER A 168 -8.55 -8.38 -16.29
CA SER A 168 -7.32 -8.00 -16.98
C SER A 168 -7.21 -8.73 -18.32
N ASP A 169 -6.12 -8.56 -19.05
CA ASP A 169 -5.88 -9.34 -20.27
C ASP A 169 -5.82 -10.86 -20.00
N GLN A 170 -5.39 -11.23 -18.79
CA GLN A 170 -5.18 -12.62 -18.38
C GLN A 170 -6.28 -13.16 -17.47
N GLN A 171 -7.10 -12.32 -16.82
CA GLN A 171 -8.05 -12.78 -15.81
C GLN A 171 -9.49 -12.39 -16.12
N ILE A 172 -10.40 -13.31 -15.78
CA ILE A 172 -11.84 -13.14 -15.91
C ILE A 172 -12.53 -13.39 -14.57
N LEU A 173 -13.68 -12.73 -14.39
CA LEU A 173 -14.60 -13.00 -13.30
C LEU A 173 -15.67 -13.96 -13.79
N ILE A 174 -15.87 -15.03 -13.03
CA ILE A 174 -16.85 -16.07 -13.28
C ILE A 174 -17.89 -16.03 -12.16
N SER A 175 -19.14 -16.27 -12.51
CA SER A 175 -20.26 -16.32 -11.58
C SER A 175 -21.03 -17.63 -11.75
N ALA A 176 -21.32 -18.31 -10.65
CA ALA A 176 -22.13 -19.52 -10.62
C ALA A 176 -23.03 -19.57 -9.39
N GLY A 177 -24.25 -20.10 -9.53
CA GLY A 177 -25.13 -20.34 -8.38
C GLY A 177 -24.82 -21.67 -7.71
N LEU A 178 -24.60 -21.67 -6.39
CA LEU A 178 -24.48 -22.87 -5.55
C LEU A 178 -25.65 -22.94 -4.55
N PRO A 179 -26.19 -24.14 -4.24
CA PRO A 179 -27.20 -24.28 -3.20
C PRO A 179 -26.67 -23.84 -1.84
N VAL A 180 -27.50 -23.22 -1.00
CA VAL A 180 -27.10 -22.87 0.40
C VAL A 180 -26.63 -24.10 1.17
N ALA A 181 -27.27 -25.26 0.92
CA ALA A 181 -26.91 -26.54 1.53
C ALA A 181 -25.54 -27.10 1.08
N PHE A 182 -24.84 -26.45 0.13
CA PHE A 182 -23.50 -26.87 -0.30
C PHE A 182 -22.48 -26.76 0.85
N GLY A 183 -22.64 -25.79 1.74
CA GLY A 183 -21.72 -25.52 2.83
C GLY A 183 -20.41 -24.88 2.37
N GLU A 184 -19.34 -25.10 3.12
CA GLU A 184 -18.02 -24.51 2.87
C GLU A 184 -17.35 -25.08 1.61
N ILE A 185 -16.77 -24.20 0.79
CA ILE A 185 -16.04 -24.56 -0.43
C ILE A 185 -14.56 -24.79 -0.10
N GLU A 186 -14.08 -26.02 -0.27
CA GLU A 186 -12.68 -26.38 -0.03
C GLU A 186 -11.78 -26.07 -1.24
N ALA A 187 -12.29 -26.33 -2.44
CA ALA A 187 -11.56 -26.07 -3.68
C ALA A 187 -12.48 -25.88 -4.88
N VAL A 188 -11.98 -25.12 -5.84
CA VAL A 188 -12.57 -24.97 -7.17
C VAL A 188 -11.52 -25.32 -8.20
N TYR A 189 -11.88 -26.19 -9.14
CA TYR A 189 -11.05 -26.57 -10.28
C TYR A 189 -11.71 -26.15 -11.58
N ILE A 190 -10.91 -25.69 -12.54
CA ILE A 190 -11.30 -25.59 -13.94
C ILE A 190 -10.79 -26.84 -14.64
N VAL A 191 -11.65 -27.52 -15.37
CA VAL A 191 -11.33 -28.67 -16.23
C VAL A 191 -11.73 -28.32 -17.66
N SER A 192 -10.79 -28.39 -18.58
CA SER A 192 -10.95 -28.03 -19.99
C SER A 192 -10.25 -29.05 -20.89
N SER A 193 -10.40 -28.92 -22.20
CA SER A 193 -9.65 -29.75 -23.17
C SER A 193 -8.13 -29.46 -23.14
N PHE A 194 -7.71 -28.33 -22.58
CA PHE A 194 -6.31 -27.94 -22.44
C PHE A 194 -5.64 -28.43 -21.15
N GLY A 195 -6.43 -28.96 -20.21
CA GLY A 195 -5.96 -29.39 -18.91
C GLY A 195 -6.90 -28.99 -17.79
N PHE A 196 -6.46 -29.22 -16.55
CA PHE A 196 -7.17 -28.79 -15.36
C PHE A 196 -6.26 -28.05 -14.38
N ARG A 197 -6.84 -27.12 -13.62
CA ARG A 197 -6.14 -26.34 -12.60
C ARG A 197 -7.03 -26.01 -11.42
N ARG A 198 -6.45 -25.92 -10.22
CA ARG A 198 -7.12 -25.34 -9.05
C ARG A 198 -7.09 -23.82 -9.17
N LEU A 199 -8.18 -23.15 -8.84
CA LEU A 199 -8.19 -21.70 -8.71
C LEU A 199 -7.31 -21.27 -7.54
N ALA A 200 -6.48 -20.24 -7.76
CA ALA A 200 -5.54 -19.75 -6.75
C ALA A 200 -6.24 -19.00 -5.61
N LEU A 201 -7.34 -18.32 -5.92
CA LEU A 201 -8.09 -17.54 -4.94
C LEU A 201 -9.33 -18.32 -4.48
N PRO A 202 -9.64 -18.30 -3.18
CA PRO A 202 -10.91 -18.82 -2.71
C PRO A 202 -12.06 -18.05 -3.40
N PRO A 203 -13.20 -18.71 -3.66
CA PRO A 203 -14.36 -18.04 -4.20
C PRO A 203 -14.96 -17.05 -3.19
N HIS A 204 -15.61 -16.01 -3.70
CA HIS A 204 -16.42 -15.09 -2.90
C HIS A 204 -17.90 -15.48 -3.03
N GLU A 205 -18.60 -15.66 -1.91
CA GLU A 205 -20.03 -15.98 -1.89
C GLU A 205 -20.84 -14.75 -1.51
N SER A 206 -21.84 -14.41 -2.33
CA SER A 206 -22.80 -13.36 -2.00
C SER A 206 -23.69 -13.77 -0.82
N SER A 207 -24.37 -12.78 -0.26
CA SER A 207 -25.55 -13.01 0.59
C SER A 207 -26.60 -13.88 -0.12
N GLU A 208 -27.44 -14.55 0.67
CA GLU A 208 -28.41 -15.54 0.17
C GLU A 208 -29.32 -14.93 -0.90
N GLY A 209 -29.31 -15.55 -2.08
CA GLY A 209 -30.14 -15.15 -3.19
C GLY A 209 -31.55 -15.75 -3.11
N PRO A 210 -32.50 -15.24 -3.90
CA PRO A 210 -33.82 -15.85 -4.03
C PRO A 210 -33.69 -17.32 -4.45
N GLN A 211 -34.59 -18.18 -3.96
CA GLN A 211 -34.64 -19.63 -4.23
C GLN A 211 -33.54 -20.49 -3.57
N GLY A 212 -32.95 -20.04 -2.46
CA GLY A 212 -32.03 -20.87 -1.66
C GLY A 212 -30.69 -21.19 -2.35
N LYS A 213 -30.24 -20.30 -3.24
CA LYS A 213 -28.93 -20.36 -3.90
C LYS A 213 -28.09 -19.14 -3.51
N LYS A 214 -26.81 -19.36 -3.22
CA LYS A 214 -25.80 -18.30 -3.11
C LYS A 214 -25.14 -18.08 -4.46
N GLN A 215 -24.91 -16.82 -4.81
CA GLN A 215 -24.13 -16.51 -5.99
C GLN A 215 -22.65 -16.54 -5.62
N THR A 216 -21.91 -17.42 -6.27
CA THR A 216 -20.48 -17.62 -6.03
C THR A 216 -19.70 -16.98 -7.17
N TYR A 217 -18.77 -16.09 -6.82
CA TYR A 217 -17.86 -15.42 -7.74
C TYR A 217 -16.47 -16.03 -7.61
N MET A 218 -15.84 -16.25 -8.76
CA MET A 218 -14.56 -16.93 -8.88
C MET A 218 -13.70 -16.18 -9.88
N ILE A 219 -12.40 -16.10 -9.61
CA ILE A 219 -11.45 -15.49 -10.53
C ILE A 219 -10.57 -16.59 -11.12
N ALA A 220 -10.47 -16.56 -12.45
CA ALA A 220 -9.76 -17.55 -13.22
C ALA A 220 -8.94 -16.89 -14.32
N ASP A 221 -7.87 -17.53 -14.75
CA ASP A 221 -7.18 -17.07 -15.95
C ASP A 221 -8.07 -17.32 -17.17
N ARG A 222 -7.94 -16.45 -18.16
CA ARG A 222 -8.68 -16.54 -19.42
C ARG A 222 -8.26 -17.78 -20.21
N ASP A 223 -6.96 -18.04 -20.26
CA ASP A 223 -6.41 -19.21 -20.93
C ASP A 223 -7.00 -20.50 -20.35
N GLY A 224 -7.55 -21.34 -21.22
CA GLY A 224 -8.22 -22.59 -20.83
C GLY A 224 -9.70 -22.46 -20.45
N THR A 225 -10.29 -21.26 -20.50
CA THR A 225 -11.74 -21.05 -20.24
C THR A 225 -12.57 -20.74 -21.48
N GLU A 226 -11.92 -20.55 -22.64
CA GLU A 226 -12.55 -19.98 -23.83
C GLU A 226 -13.44 -20.95 -24.61
N ASN A 227 -13.17 -22.26 -24.54
CA ASN A 227 -13.80 -23.28 -25.40
C ASN A 227 -14.83 -24.17 -24.70
N GLY A 228 -15.49 -23.66 -23.66
CA GLY A 228 -16.38 -24.48 -22.83
C GLY A 228 -15.57 -25.30 -21.83
N ALA A 229 -15.63 -24.92 -20.56
CA ALA A 229 -14.92 -25.59 -19.48
C ALA A 229 -15.89 -26.01 -18.38
N TYR A 230 -15.49 -26.95 -17.54
CA TYR A 230 -16.23 -27.32 -16.35
C TYR A 230 -15.57 -26.72 -15.12
N LEU A 231 -16.39 -26.10 -14.27
CA LEU A 231 -16.01 -25.76 -12.90
C LEU A 231 -16.41 -26.94 -12.03
N VAL A 232 -15.44 -27.54 -11.35
CA VAL A 232 -15.64 -28.59 -10.37
C VAL A 232 -15.41 -27.97 -8.99
N VAL A 233 -16.49 -27.77 -8.25
CA VAL A 233 -16.49 -27.21 -6.91
C VAL A 233 -16.63 -28.34 -5.90
N THR A 234 -15.66 -28.46 -4.99
CA THR A 234 -15.63 -29.48 -3.94
C THR A 234 -15.78 -28.82 -2.57
N GLY A 235 -16.68 -29.33 -1.75
CA GLY A 235 -16.79 -29.03 -0.32
C GLY A 235 -16.71 -30.32 0.51
N GLY A 236 -16.75 -30.20 1.83
CA GLY A 236 -16.50 -31.35 2.72
C GLY A 236 -17.49 -32.52 2.57
N ARG A 237 -18.71 -32.27 2.08
CA ARG A 237 -19.73 -33.31 1.81
C ARG A 237 -20.49 -33.13 0.50
N ALA A 238 -20.09 -32.15 -0.32
CA ALA A 238 -20.82 -31.77 -1.52
C ALA A 238 -19.89 -31.61 -2.72
N LEU A 239 -20.41 -32.00 -3.90
CA LEU A 239 -19.76 -31.83 -5.20
C LEU A 239 -20.73 -31.08 -6.10
N ALA A 240 -20.25 -30.02 -6.75
CA ALA A 240 -21.02 -29.28 -7.72
C ALA A 240 -20.22 -29.09 -9.01
N ILE A 241 -20.82 -29.45 -10.14
CA ILE A 241 -20.24 -29.23 -11.45
C ILE A 241 -21.05 -28.17 -12.18
N ARG A 242 -20.33 -27.21 -12.78
CA ARG A 242 -20.93 -26.16 -13.59
C ARG A 242 -20.28 -26.11 -14.95
N HIS A 243 -21.10 -26.01 -15.99
CA HIS A 243 -20.60 -25.81 -17.34
C HIS A 243 -20.42 -24.31 -17.60
N LEU A 244 -19.19 -23.87 -17.81
CA LEU A 244 -18.83 -22.52 -18.21
C LEU A 244 -19.01 -22.40 -19.72
N ALA A 245 -20.06 -21.70 -20.13
CA ALA A 245 -20.29 -21.43 -21.55
C ALA A 245 -19.18 -20.55 -22.15
N ALA A 246 -18.85 -20.80 -23.42
CA ALA A 246 -17.96 -19.91 -24.17
C ALA A 246 -18.60 -18.52 -24.30
N THR A 247 -17.91 -17.49 -23.81
CA THR A 247 -18.34 -16.10 -23.93
C THR A 247 -17.33 -15.35 -24.80
N PRO A 248 -17.61 -15.13 -26.10
CA PRO A 248 -16.63 -14.57 -27.03
C PRO A 248 -16.27 -13.10 -26.74
N VAL A 249 -17.21 -12.33 -26.16
CA VAL A 249 -16.98 -10.94 -25.78
C VAL A 249 -17.43 -10.72 -24.34
N LEU A 250 -16.46 -10.44 -23.47
CA LEU A 250 -16.72 -10.09 -22.07
C LEU A 250 -16.77 -8.56 -21.92
N PRO A 251 -17.75 -8.02 -21.18
CA PRO A 251 -17.74 -6.60 -20.83
C PRO A 251 -16.54 -6.28 -19.93
N SER A 252 -16.15 -5.00 -19.91
CA SER A 252 -15.20 -4.51 -18.91
C SER A 252 -15.79 -4.64 -17.51
N LEU A 253 -14.92 -4.78 -16.50
CA LEU A 253 -15.30 -4.84 -15.09
C LEU A 253 -16.26 -3.71 -14.69
N SER A 254 -15.92 -2.45 -15.00
CA SER A 254 -16.77 -1.29 -14.67
C SER A 254 -18.14 -1.36 -15.33
N ARG A 255 -18.22 -1.77 -16.62
CA ARG A 255 -19.49 -1.88 -17.33
C ARG A 255 -20.37 -2.97 -16.71
N TRP A 256 -19.79 -4.11 -16.39
CA TRP A 256 -20.51 -5.18 -15.70
C TRP A 256 -20.97 -4.77 -14.31
N TRP A 257 -20.11 -4.11 -13.53
CA TRP A 257 -20.41 -3.65 -12.18
C TRP A 257 -21.59 -2.68 -12.16
N LEU A 258 -21.57 -1.66 -13.02
CA LEU A 258 -22.65 -0.68 -13.12
C LEU A 258 -23.97 -1.31 -13.56
N ALA A 259 -23.93 -2.31 -14.46
CA ALA A 259 -25.12 -3.02 -14.92
C ALA A 259 -25.75 -3.94 -13.86
N ARG A 260 -24.95 -4.42 -12.88
CA ARG A 260 -25.43 -5.31 -11.81
C ARG A 260 -26.37 -4.60 -10.82
N GLY A 261 -26.30 -3.28 -10.69
CA GLY A 261 -26.97 -2.57 -9.60
C GLY A 261 -26.40 -2.99 -8.23
N LYS A 262 -27.14 -2.67 -7.14
CA LYS A 262 -26.82 -2.92 -5.71
C LYS A 262 -25.35 -3.23 -5.37
N SER A 263 -24.71 -2.27 -4.69
CA SER A 263 -23.33 -2.32 -4.22
C SER A 263 -23.08 -3.47 -3.24
N ASP A 264 -22.37 -4.50 -3.71
CA ASP A 264 -21.83 -5.59 -2.90
C ASP A 264 -20.39 -5.26 -2.54
N ALA A 265 -20.18 -4.79 -1.32
CA ALA A 265 -18.92 -4.19 -0.93
C ALA A 265 -17.81 -5.25 -0.74
N ASP A 266 -18.17 -6.44 -0.25
CA ASP A 266 -17.25 -7.58 -0.10
C ASP A 266 -16.78 -8.10 -1.46
N LEU A 267 -17.68 -8.23 -2.42
CA LEU A 267 -17.32 -8.62 -3.79
C LEU A 267 -16.38 -7.62 -4.45
N ARG A 268 -16.56 -6.31 -4.18
CA ARG A 268 -15.69 -5.26 -4.73
C ARG A 268 -14.26 -5.44 -4.22
N GLU A 269 -14.10 -5.60 -2.91
CA GLU A 269 -12.77 -5.79 -2.30
C GLU A 269 -12.13 -7.12 -2.71
N TYR A 270 -12.93 -8.19 -2.86
CA TYR A 270 -12.45 -9.46 -3.42
C TYR A 270 -11.82 -9.27 -4.82
N ILE A 271 -12.51 -8.54 -5.70
CA ILE A 271 -12.02 -8.25 -7.05
C ILE A 271 -10.76 -7.38 -7.01
N ILE A 272 -10.75 -6.32 -6.19
CA ILE A 272 -9.58 -5.43 -6.03
C ILE A 272 -8.38 -6.23 -5.53
N GLY A 273 -8.55 -7.06 -4.49
CA GLY A 273 -7.48 -7.86 -3.90
C GLY A 273 -6.92 -8.89 -4.89
N ALA A 274 -7.75 -9.43 -5.79
CA ALA A 274 -7.28 -10.30 -6.86
C ALA A 274 -6.44 -9.55 -7.90
N MET A 275 -6.93 -8.40 -8.36
CA MET A 275 -6.22 -7.57 -9.34
C MET A 275 -4.94 -6.95 -8.78
N ALA A 276 -4.90 -6.67 -7.48
CA ALA A 276 -3.72 -6.16 -6.78
C ALA A 276 -2.53 -7.12 -6.85
N ARG A 277 -2.80 -8.44 -6.85
CA ARG A 277 -1.79 -9.50 -7.00
C ARG A 277 -1.31 -9.71 -8.44
N GLY A 278 -1.96 -9.07 -9.42
CA GLY A 278 -1.61 -9.17 -10.83
C GLY A 278 -0.41 -8.31 -11.22
N ASP A 279 -0.26 -8.12 -12.53
CA ASP A 279 0.73 -7.25 -13.15
C ASP A 279 0.40 -5.75 -12.97
N THR A 280 1.29 -4.88 -13.42
CA THR A 280 1.11 -3.42 -13.32
C THR A 280 -0.17 -2.93 -14.01
N LYS A 281 -0.60 -3.58 -15.11
CA LYS A 281 -1.85 -3.25 -15.80
C LYS A 281 -3.07 -3.60 -14.95
N ALA A 282 -3.10 -4.78 -14.34
CA ALA A 282 -4.16 -5.20 -13.43
C ALA A 282 -4.27 -4.27 -12.21
N ARG A 283 -3.13 -3.87 -11.63
CA ARG A 283 -3.11 -2.92 -10.50
C ARG A 283 -3.68 -1.55 -10.87
N LYS A 284 -3.33 -1.02 -12.04
CA LYS A 284 -3.91 0.24 -12.57
C LYS A 284 -5.40 0.11 -12.87
N ALA A 285 -5.83 -1.01 -13.44
CA ALA A 285 -7.24 -1.28 -13.70
C ALA A 285 -8.05 -1.39 -12.39
N ALA A 286 -7.45 -1.86 -11.29
CA ALA A 286 -8.09 -1.90 -9.98
C ALA A 286 -8.31 -0.50 -9.41
N LEU A 287 -7.33 0.42 -9.58
CA LEU A 287 -7.48 1.82 -9.21
C LEU A 287 -8.57 2.52 -10.04
N GLU A 288 -8.54 2.32 -11.37
CA GLU A 288 -9.57 2.86 -12.27
C GLU A 288 -10.97 2.36 -11.88
N PHE A 289 -11.10 1.07 -11.58
CA PHE A 289 -12.36 0.48 -11.13
C PHE A 289 -12.87 1.14 -9.86
N GLN A 290 -12.02 1.40 -8.88
CA GLN A 290 -12.41 2.07 -7.65
C GLN A 290 -12.91 3.51 -7.88
N LEU A 291 -12.25 4.25 -8.77
CA LEU A 291 -12.58 5.64 -9.11
C LEU A 291 -13.87 5.76 -9.94
N ARG A 292 -14.04 4.90 -10.95
CA ARG A 292 -15.20 4.94 -11.84
C ARG A 292 -16.43 4.28 -11.23
N CYS A 293 -16.23 3.39 -10.27
CA CYS A 293 -17.28 2.65 -9.57
C CYS A 293 -17.08 2.73 -8.05
N PRO A 294 -17.18 3.94 -7.45
CA PRO A 294 -17.08 4.09 -6.01
C PRO A 294 -18.28 3.41 -5.32
N LEU A 295 -18.05 2.89 -4.12
CA LEU A 295 -19.14 2.46 -3.24
C LEU A 295 -19.93 3.71 -2.81
N SER A 296 -21.23 3.54 -2.60
CA SER A 296 -22.04 4.56 -1.93
C SER A 296 -21.52 4.75 -0.51
N SER A 297 -21.19 5.99 -0.13
CA SER A 297 -20.79 6.32 1.23
C SER A 297 -21.93 5.99 2.19
N GLN A 298 -21.60 5.43 3.34
CA GLN A 298 -22.54 5.05 4.39
C GLN A 298 -22.05 5.59 5.72
N ARG A 299 -22.91 6.37 6.38
CA ARG A 299 -22.74 6.82 7.76
C ARG A 299 -23.85 6.24 8.62
N VAL A 300 -23.59 6.08 9.91
CA VAL A 300 -24.61 5.71 10.88
C VAL A 300 -25.41 6.96 11.22
N THR A 301 -26.67 7.00 10.80
CA THR A 301 -27.58 8.10 11.12
C THR A 301 -28.35 7.82 12.40
N GLY A 302 -28.45 8.79 13.29
CA GLY A 302 -29.22 8.69 14.53
C GLY A 302 -29.81 10.04 14.90
N GLY A 303 -31.12 10.09 15.12
CA GLY A 303 -31.82 11.24 15.71
C GLY A 303 -32.34 10.89 17.09
N GLY A 304 -32.57 11.88 17.96
CA GLY A 304 -33.28 11.69 19.23
C GLY A 304 -32.63 10.70 20.22
N GLY A 305 -31.29 10.77 20.40
CA GLY A 305 -30.56 9.95 21.38
C GLY A 305 -29.99 8.64 20.84
N LEU A 306 -30.20 8.31 19.56
CA LEU A 306 -29.61 7.14 18.91
C LEU A 306 -28.12 7.37 18.55
N PRO A 307 -27.30 6.31 18.48
CA PRO A 307 -25.91 6.43 18.06
C PRO A 307 -25.83 6.89 16.61
N SER A 308 -24.88 7.76 16.33
CA SER A 308 -24.56 8.22 14.98
C SER A 308 -23.05 8.32 14.80
N GLY A 309 -22.58 8.34 13.56
CA GLY A 309 -21.15 8.47 13.30
C GLY A 309 -20.76 8.15 11.86
N GLU A 310 -19.56 8.57 11.50
CA GLU A 310 -18.99 8.34 10.18
C GLU A 310 -17.47 8.18 10.24
N VAL A 311 -16.93 7.57 9.18
CA VAL A 311 -15.51 7.55 8.87
C VAL A 311 -15.30 8.50 7.70
N ASP A 312 -14.53 9.56 7.90
CA ASP A 312 -14.27 10.60 6.89
C ASP A 312 -12.85 10.49 6.29
N LEU A 313 -11.90 9.98 7.07
CA LEU A 313 -10.53 9.67 6.67
C LEU A 313 -10.31 8.17 6.66
N ALA A 314 -9.73 7.64 5.58
CA ALA A 314 -9.53 6.19 5.45
C ALA A 314 -8.37 5.82 4.51
N VAL A 315 -7.13 6.13 4.90
CA VAL A 315 -5.96 6.00 4.04
C VAL A 315 -5.30 4.63 4.21
N THR A 316 -5.23 3.86 3.12
CA THR A 316 -4.57 2.55 3.07
C THR A 316 -3.19 2.66 2.40
N THR A 317 -2.16 2.19 3.08
CA THR A 317 -0.77 2.13 2.58
C THR A 317 -0.20 0.71 2.68
N ALA A 318 1.06 0.52 2.27
CA ALA A 318 1.74 -0.76 2.48
C ALA A 318 2.00 -1.06 3.96
N ARG A 319 1.94 -0.05 4.83
CA ARG A 319 2.15 -0.17 6.28
C ARG A 319 0.88 -0.55 7.05
N GLY A 320 -0.29 -0.34 6.46
CA GLY A 320 -1.59 -0.58 7.07
C GLY A 320 -2.63 0.46 6.67
N THR A 321 -3.76 0.46 7.37
CA THR A 321 -4.88 1.37 7.13
C THR A 321 -5.10 2.28 8.32
N LEU A 322 -5.05 3.60 8.08
CA LEU A 322 -5.43 4.63 9.04
C LEU A 322 -6.88 5.04 8.77
N ILE A 323 -7.71 5.01 9.80
CA ILE A 323 -9.06 5.57 9.76
C ILE A 323 -9.17 6.73 10.76
N GLY A 324 -10.00 7.70 10.41
CA GLY A 324 -10.41 8.80 11.27
C GLY A 324 -11.89 9.12 11.04
N GLY A 325 -12.51 9.73 12.04
CA GLY A 325 -13.89 10.15 11.95
C GLY A 325 -14.47 10.54 13.30
N TRP A 326 -15.78 10.46 13.42
CA TRP A 326 -16.49 10.82 14.64
C TRP A 326 -17.69 9.93 14.89
N TYR A 327 -18.13 9.88 16.15
CA TYR A 327 -19.41 9.28 16.53
C TYR A 327 -20.07 10.02 17.69
N ARG A 328 -21.38 9.90 17.82
CA ARG A 328 -22.17 10.37 18.96
C ARG A 328 -22.77 9.17 19.67
N ASP A 329 -22.63 9.17 20.98
CA ASP A 329 -23.13 8.08 21.83
C ASP A 329 -23.68 8.59 23.16
N PRO A 330 -24.83 9.31 23.14
CA PRO A 330 -25.36 9.95 24.36
C PRO A 330 -25.86 8.96 25.41
N ALA A 331 -26.01 7.68 25.07
CA ALA A 331 -26.53 6.63 25.95
C ALA A 331 -25.56 5.44 26.10
N GLU A 332 -24.28 5.62 25.78
CA GLU A 332 -23.22 4.61 25.93
C GLU A 332 -23.56 3.26 25.27
N MET A 333 -24.15 3.32 24.09
CA MET A 333 -24.58 2.17 23.30
C MET A 333 -23.50 1.64 22.36
N ILE A 334 -22.40 2.35 22.11
CA ILE A 334 -21.34 1.93 21.20
C ILE A 334 -20.30 1.10 21.96
N ALA A 335 -20.14 -0.16 21.55
CA ALA A 335 -19.13 -1.06 22.08
C ALA A 335 -17.77 -0.93 21.38
N GLY A 336 -17.73 -0.42 20.15
CA GLY A 336 -16.47 -0.19 19.42
C GLY A 336 -16.64 0.05 17.93
N ILE A 337 -15.53 0.39 17.29
CA ILE A 337 -15.41 0.51 15.83
C ILE A 337 -14.35 -0.48 15.38
N ASP A 338 -14.71 -1.35 14.44
CA ASP A 338 -13.84 -2.40 13.89
C ASP A 338 -13.56 -2.10 12.40
N ILE A 339 -12.37 -2.44 11.90
CA ILE A 339 -12.06 -2.36 10.46
C ILE A 339 -12.39 -3.70 9.78
N LEU A 340 -12.92 -3.64 8.56
CA LEU A 340 -13.23 -4.85 7.80
C LEU A 340 -12.06 -5.21 6.87
N ASP A 341 -11.68 -6.48 6.86
CA ASP A 341 -10.76 -7.00 5.85
C ASP A 341 -11.49 -7.31 4.52
N SER A 342 -10.70 -7.74 3.52
CA SER A 342 -11.21 -8.10 2.19
C SER A 342 -12.25 -9.25 2.15
N LYS A 343 -12.43 -9.98 3.27
CA LYS A 343 -13.43 -11.03 3.43
C LYS A 343 -14.66 -10.56 4.22
N GLY A 344 -14.69 -9.29 4.63
CA GLY A 344 -15.72 -8.74 5.51
C GLY A 344 -15.55 -9.15 6.98
N THR A 345 -14.40 -9.70 7.37
CA THR A 345 -14.12 -10.02 8.78
C THR A 345 -13.78 -8.74 9.53
N ALA A 346 -14.44 -8.54 10.67
CA ALA A 346 -14.25 -7.36 11.51
C ALA A 346 -13.07 -7.55 12.47
N HIS A 347 -12.17 -6.58 12.48
CA HIS A 347 -10.97 -6.55 13.30
C HIS A 347 -10.97 -5.31 14.21
N PRO A 348 -10.95 -5.47 15.54
CA PRO A 348 -10.81 -4.33 16.44
C PRO A 348 -9.40 -3.74 16.36
N PHE A 349 -9.28 -2.43 16.56
CA PHE A 349 -8.00 -1.71 16.54
C PHE A 349 -7.11 -1.97 17.77
N GLY A 350 -7.67 -2.53 18.85
CA GLY A 350 -6.94 -2.77 20.10
C GLY A 350 -6.40 -1.47 20.70
N GLU A 351 -5.11 -1.46 21.05
CA GLU A 351 -4.42 -0.29 21.61
C GLU A 351 -4.19 0.84 20.61
N GLY A 352 -4.31 0.57 19.29
CA GLY A 352 -4.12 1.56 18.23
C GLY A 352 -5.36 2.40 17.93
N PHE A 353 -6.21 2.67 18.92
CA PHE A 353 -7.47 3.42 18.78
C PHE A 353 -7.58 4.53 19.82
N TYR A 354 -7.53 5.77 19.35
CA TYR A 354 -7.55 6.96 20.18
C TYR A 354 -8.86 7.73 20.00
N ARG A 355 -9.34 8.32 21.09
CA ARG A 355 -10.59 9.10 21.14
C ARG A 355 -10.29 10.47 21.72
N TYR A 356 -11.00 11.48 21.23
CA TYR A 356 -10.89 12.84 21.72
C TYR A 356 -12.25 13.55 21.61
N ALA A 357 -12.43 14.60 22.42
CA ALA A 357 -13.65 15.40 22.37
C ALA A 357 -13.70 16.17 21.04
N GLY A 358 -14.87 16.21 20.42
CA GLY A 358 -15.08 16.93 19.16
C GLY A 358 -16.49 17.50 19.08
N ASN A 359 -16.73 18.29 18.05
CA ASN A 359 -18.03 18.83 17.72
C ASN A 359 -18.31 18.60 16.25
N VAL A 360 -19.56 18.28 15.91
CA VAL A 360 -19.99 18.03 14.53
C VAL A 360 -21.24 18.81 14.21
N MET A 361 -21.44 19.11 12.92
CA MET A 361 -22.64 19.78 12.44
C MET A 361 -23.74 18.75 12.16
N ASP A 362 -24.87 18.90 12.82
CA ASP A 362 -26.07 18.06 12.69
C ASP A 362 -27.29 18.96 12.49
N ASP A 363 -27.91 18.92 11.30
CA ASP A 363 -29.06 19.76 10.89
C ASP A 363 -28.94 21.24 11.35
N ASP A 364 -27.84 21.91 10.93
CA ASP A 364 -27.50 23.30 11.25
C ASP A 364 -27.18 23.62 12.72
N ARG A 365 -26.96 22.60 13.55
CA ARG A 365 -26.53 22.77 14.96
C ARG A 365 -25.20 22.07 15.21
N THR A 366 -24.33 22.74 15.97
CA THR A 366 -23.12 22.13 16.49
C THR A 366 -23.47 21.25 17.68
N VAL A 367 -23.21 19.95 17.57
CA VAL A 367 -23.46 18.96 18.62
C VAL A 367 -22.15 18.33 19.07
N SER A 368 -22.06 18.03 20.37
CA SER A 368 -20.93 17.29 20.93
C SER A 368 -20.85 15.88 20.36
N ALA A 369 -19.64 15.47 20.00
CA ALA A 369 -19.30 14.17 19.46
C ALA A 369 -17.93 13.71 19.98
N THR A 370 -17.65 12.44 19.76
CA THR A 370 -16.33 11.85 20.03
C THR A 370 -15.62 11.68 18.70
N GLY A 371 -14.54 12.41 18.50
CA GLY A 371 -13.61 12.17 17.39
C GLY A 371 -12.76 10.94 17.69
N PHE A 372 -12.34 10.23 16.65
CA PHE A 372 -11.45 9.09 16.79
C PHE A 372 -10.44 9.00 15.66
N VAL A 373 -9.32 8.36 15.96
CA VAL A 373 -8.30 7.96 14.97
C VAL A 373 -7.80 6.57 15.34
N GLY A 374 -7.61 5.71 14.33
CA GLY A 374 -7.09 4.38 14.56
C GLY A 374 -6.27 3.84 13.40
N PHE A 375 -5.22 3.10 13.70
CA PHE A 375 -4.33 2.51 12.70
C PHE A 375 -4.28 0.99 12.85
N TYR A 376 -4.48 0.29 11.74
CA TYR A 376 -4.49 -1.17 11.70
C TYR A 376 -3.45 -1.71 10.71
N ARG A 377 -2.48 -2.48 11.22
CA ARG A 377 -1.28 -2.90 10.47
C ARG A 377 -1.50 -4.07 9.51
N GLU A 378 -2.44 -4.98 9.81
CA GLU A 378 -2.52 -6.27 9.11
C GLU A 378 -3.24 -6.20 7.75
N ILE A 379 -4.07 -5.17 7.52
CA ILE A 379 -4.71 -4.95 6.21
C ILE A 379 -3.70 -4.25 5.30
N GLN A 380 -2.96 -5.06 4.55
CA GLN A 380 -1.99 -4.60 3.56
C GLN A 380 -2.49 -4.90 2.14
N SER A 381 -2.37 -3.92 1.26
CA SER A 381 -2.68 -4.09 -0.16
C SER A 381 -1.65 -3.39 -1.04
N GLN A 382 -1.21 -4.07 -2.10
CA GLN A 382 -0.33 -3.48 -3.11
C GLN A 382 -1.01 -2.39 -3.94
N VAL A 383 -2.34 -2.38 -3.94
CA VAL A 383 -3.17 -1.31 -4.51
C VAL A 383 -3.91 -0.65 -3.36
N PRO A 384 -3.82 0.67 -3.17
CA PRO A 384 -4.53 1.33 -2.09
C PRO A 384 -6.04 1.10 -2.22
N ILE A 385 -6.66 0.70 -1.11
CA ILE A 385 -8.11 0.60 -1.00
C ILE A 385 -8.62 2.01 -0.71
N LEU A 386 -9.40 2.57 -1.63
CA LEU A 386 -9.84 3.97 -1.57
C LEU A 386 -11.08 4.16 -0.68
N GLN A 387 -11.77 3.08 -0.32
CA GLN A 387 -12.94 3.12 0.57
C GLN A 387 -12.92 1.90 1.50
N PRO A 388 -11.89 1.75 2.36
CA PRO A 388 -11.84 0.65 3.31
C PRO A 388 -13.02 0.80 4.27
N ARG A 389 -13.61 -0.33 4.66
CA ARG A 389 -14.88 -0.34 5.37
C ARG A 389 -14.67 -0.53 6.86
N SER A 390 -15.58 0.03 7.63
CA SER A 390 -15.58 -0.09 9.09
C SER A 390 -16.95 -0.48 9.59
N LEU A 391 -16.99 -1.00 10.81
CA LEU A 391 -18.20 -1.48 11.45
C LEU A 391 -18.34 -0.83 12.83
N MET A 392 -19.42 -0.10 13.05
CA MET A 392 -19.81 0.34 14.39
C MET A 392 -20.57 -0.78 15.07
N ARG A 393 -20.08 -1.24 16.21
CA ARG A 393 -20.68 -2.32 17.00
C ARG A 393 -21.36 -1.72 18.23
N LEU A 394 -22.64 -2.04 18.41
CA LEU A 394 -23.40 -1.64 19.58
C LEU A 394 -23.30 -2.68 20.71
N THR A 395 -23.54 -2.25 21.95
CA THR A 395 -23.59 -3.11 23.14
C THR A 395 -24.68 -4.17 23.06
N SER A 396 -25.74 -3.92 22.29
CA SER A 396 -26.79 -4.90 21.96
C SER A 396 -26.32 -6.05 21.06
N GLY A 397 -25.12 -5.96 20.48
CA GLY A 397 -24.62 -6.87 19.44
C GLY A 397 -25.00 -6.45 18.02
N SER A 398 -25.81 -5.39 17.84
CA SER A 398 -26.12 -4.82 16.53
C SER A 398 -24.88 -4.23 15.87
N ARG A 399 -24.85 -4.26 14.53
CA ARG A 399 -23.68 -3.89 13.72
C ARG A 399 -24.11 -2.97 12.58
N HIS A 400 -23.46 -1.82 12.46
CA HIS A 400 -23.73 -0.83 11.42
C HIS A 400 -22.50 -0.63 10.54
N LEU A 401 -22.67 -0.84 9.23
CA LEU A 401 -21.61 -0.64 8.24
C LEU A 401 -21.36 0.85 8.02
N MET A 402 -20.09 1.24 7.99
CA MET A 402 -19.62 2.56 7.61
C MET A 402 -18.73 2.42 6.37
N VAL A 403 -19.01 3.23 5.35
CA VAL A 403 -18.24 3.29 4.11
C VAL A 403 -17.85 4.74 3.86
N PRO A 404 -16.56 5.08 3.89
CA PRO A 404 -16.11 6.45 3.67
C PRO A 404 -16.32 6.85 2.21
N THR A 405 -16.23 8.16 1.95
CA THR A 405 -16.07 8.65 0.58
C THR A 405 -14.74 8.17 -0.01
N ALA A 406 -14.64 8.15 -1.34
CA ALA A 406 -13.40 7.74 -2.01
C ALA A 406 -12.24 8.67 -1.60
N GLN A 407 -11.20 8.05 -1.06
CA GLN A 407 -10.01 8.74 -0.58
C GLN A 407 -9.06 9.07 -1.75
N PRO A 408 -8.25 10.12 -1.62
CA PRO A 408 -7.42 10.59 -2.70
C PRO A 408 -6.29 9.62 -3.02
N ILE A 409 -5.95 9.52 -4.31
CA ILE A 409 -4.84 8.68 -4.79
C ILE A 409 -3.52 9.45 -4.72
N ASP A 410 -3.56 10.76 -4.91
CA ASP A 410 -2.34 11.55 -4.83
C ASP A 410 -1.81 11.55 -3.39
N PRO A 411 -0.55 11.13 -3.17
CA PRO A 411 -0.01 11.04 -1.81
C PRO A 411 0.06 12.38 -1.07
N ALA A 412 0.16 13.52 -1.77
CA ALA A 412 0.20 14.83 -1.12
C ALA A 412 -1.18 15.23 -0.59
N GLU A 413 -2.25 14.96 -1.36
CA GLU A 413 -3.62 15.16 -0.89
C GLU A 413 -3.96 14.20 0.28
N ALA A 414 -3.55 12.93 0.18
CA ALA A 414 -3.73 11.97 1.27
C ALA A 414 -3.01 12.43 2.55
N ARG A 415 -1.75 12.85 2.47
CA ARG A 415 -0.98 13.42 3.59
C ARG A 415 -1.67 14.64 4.18
N ALA A 416 -2.14 15.56 3.33
CA ALA A 416 -2.85 16.77 3.78
C ALA A 416 -4.15 16.45 4.55
N ARG A 417 -4.89 15.40 4.15
CA ARG A 417 -6.07 14.94 4.91
C ARG A 417 -5.68 14.33 6.26
N ILE A 418 -4.60 13.54 6.32
CA ILE A 418 -4.12 12.96 7.59
C ILE A 418 -3.70 14.04 8.57
N LEU A 419 -3.03 15.09 8.10
CA LEU A 419 -2.62 16.22 8.93
C LEU A 419 -3.81 17.09 9.41
N ARG A 420 -5.03 16.83 8.95
CA ARG A 420 -6.26 17.46 9.43
C ARG A 420 -7.14 16.49 10.24
N ALA A 421 -6.69 15.24 10.42
CA ALA A 421 -7.47 14.17 11.03
C ALA A 421 -7.73 14.37 12.52
N VAL A 422 -6.77 14.99 13.21
CA VAL A 422 -6.80 15.19 14.67
C VAL A 422 -6.61 16.68 14.93
N PRO A 423 -7.51 17.34 15.68
CA PRO A 423 -7.32 18.74 16.04
C PRO A 423 -6.00 18.94 16.82
N PRO A 424 -5.24 20.02 16.57
CA PRO A 424 -3.93 20.25 17.19
C PRO A 424 -3.90 20.16 18.72
N GLN A 425 -4.99 20.49 19.41
CA GLN A 425 -5.11 20.42 20.87
C GLN A 425 -5.27 19.00 21.43
N HIS A 426 -5.62 18.02 20.59
CA HIS A 426 -5.82 16.62 20.97
C HIS A 426 -4.70 15.70 20.45
N LEU A 427 -3.74 16.26 19.72
CA LEU A 427 -2.62 15.51 19.19
C LEU A 427 -1.61 15.23 20.30
N THR A 428 -1.24 13.95 20.46
CA THR A 428 -0.22 13.49 21.41
C THR A 428 0.89 12.73 20.69
N ASP A 429 2.06 12.61 21.32
CA ASP A 429 3.19 11.85 20.78
C ASP A 429 2.80 10.39 20.49
N GLU A 430 1.97 9.77 21.33
CA GLU A 430 1.46 8.42 21.11
C GLU A 430 0.59 8.31 19.84
N ILE A 431 -0.30 9.29 19.59
CA ILE A 431 -1.12 9.33 18.37
C ILE A 431 -0.23 9.49 17.14
N ILE A 432 0.78 10.38 17.23
CA ILE A 432 1.73 10.59 16.15
C ILE A 432 2.49 9.29 15.86
N GLU A 433 3.09 8.67 16.87
CA GLU A 433 3.93 7.48 16.74
C GLU A 433 3.13 6.26 16.26
N ASN A 434 2.00 5.98 16.89
CA ASN A 434 1.27 4.73 16.69
C ASN A 434 0.27 4.80 15.53
N CYS A 435 -0.20 5.99 15.15
CA CYS A 435 -1.21 6.14 14.09
C CYS A 435 -0.71 6.92 12.87
N LEU A 436 -0.23 8.15 13.05
CA LEU A 436 0.01 9.05 11.91
C LEU A 436 1.34 8.75 11.20
N SER A 437 2.42 8.59 11.95
CA SER A 437 3.79 8.44 11.44
C SER A 437 3.97 7.27 10.48
N PRO A 438 3.44 6.05 10.72
CA PRO A 438 3.59 4.93 9.78
C PRO A 438 3.02 5.23 8.39
N VAL A 439 1.91 5.98 8.33
CA VAL A 439 1.21 6.30 7.08
C VAL A 439 1.80 7.55 6.43
N ILE A 440 2.07 8.60 7.21
CA ILE A 440 2.72 9.82 6.72
C ILE A 440 4.10 9.50 6.13
N GLY A 441 4.91 8.71 6.82
CA GLY A 441 6.24 8.31 6.33
C GLY A 441 6.20 7.55 5.00
N ASP A 442 5.27 6.61 4.83
CA ASP A 442 5.09 5.89 3.56
C ASP A 442 4.66 6.82 2.41
N LEU A 443 3.75 7.76 2.68
CA LEU A 443 3.32 8.76 1.70
C LEU A 443 4.46 9.73 1.36
N GLN A 444 5.21 10.20 2.36
CA GLN A 444 6.35 11.10 2.17
C GLN A 444 7.43 10.44 1.30
N GLN A 445 7.79 9.19 1.56
CA GLN A 445 8.74 8.44 0.73
C GLN A 445 8.27 8.31 -0.72
N LYS A 446 6.98 8.06 -0.95
CA LYS A 446 6.40 8.01 -2.30
C LYS A 446 6.45 9.36 -3.01
N LEU A 447 6.25 10.45 -2.28
CA LEU A 447 6.36 11.81 -2.83
C LEU A 447 7.80 12.10 -3.26
N LEU A 448 8.77 11.85 -2.38
CA LEU A 448 10.18 12.06 -2.66
C LEU A 448 10.68 11.22 -3.83
N ALA A 449 10.29 9.94 -3.90
CA ALA A 449 10.66 9.07 -5.01
C ALA A 449 10.11 9.53 -6.38
N ALA A 450 9.01 10.30 -6.37
CA ALA A 450 8.40 10.88 -7.55
C ALA A 450 8.90 12.31 -7.86
N ALA A 451 9.56 12.98 -6.92
CA ALA A 451 10.12 14.33 -7.07
C ALA A 451 11.53 14.28 -7.66
N LYS A 452 11.62 14.43 -8.98
CA LYS A 452 12.87 14.39 -9.74
C LYS A 452 13.09 15.70 -10.47
N ILE A 453 14.33 15.97 -10.84
CA ILE A 453 14.63 17.05 -11.77
C ILE A 453 14.07 16.66 -13.14
N ASP A 454 13.18 17.49 -13.69
CA ASP A 454 12.60 17.31 -15.02
C ASP A 454 13.54 17.86 -16.10
N ARG A 455 13.99 19.10 -15.91
CA ARG A 455 14.91 19.79 -16.83
C ARG A 455 15.70 20.89 -16.14
N THR A 456 16.83 21.25 -16.74
CA THR A 456 17.69 22.36 -16.32
C THR A 456 17.86 23.33 -17.48
N ILE A 457 17.78 24.63 -17.20
CA ILE A 457 17.88 25.71 -18.18
C ILE A 457 19.02 26.64 -17.73
N GLU A 458 19.93 26.96 -18.65
CA GLU A 458 21.02 27.91 -18.41
C GLU A 458 20.68 29.26 -19.07
N PHE A 459 20.99 30.34 -18.37
CA PHE A 459 20.92 31.70 -18.87
C PHE A 459 22.33 32.30 -18.85
N GLY A 460 22.88 32.60 -20.03
CA GLY A 460 24.26 33.06 -20.19
C GLY A 460 25.29 31.93 -20.10
N GLU A 461 26.57 32.29 -20.17
CA GLU A 461 27.69 31.36 -20.02
C GLU A 461 27.94 31.04 -18.54
N PRO A 462 27.91 29.77 -18.11
CA PRO A 462 28.14 29.41 -16.72
C PRO A 462 29.55 29.76 -16.26
N ARG A 463 29.69 30.23 -15.01
CA ARG A 463 31.02 30.48 -14.41
C ARG A 463 31.74 29.16 -14.16
N LYS A 464 33.02 29.11 -14.53
CA LYS A 464 33.86 27.90 -14.40
C LYS A 464 34.29 27.65 -12.95
N GLU A 465 34.69 28.70 -12.25
CA GLU A 465 35.24 28.63 -10.89
C GLU A 465 34.56 29.69 -10.01
N PRO A 466 33.26 29.54 -9.68
CA PRO A 466 32.60 30.42 -8.73
C PRO A 466 33.15 30.20 -7.32
N ALA A 467 33.29 31.28 -6.55
CA ALA A 467 33.65 31.25 -5.14
C ALA A 467 32.48 30.74 -4.28
N VAL A 468 31.24 31.09 -4.64
CA VAL A 468 30.01 30.64 -3.97
C VAL A 468 28.94 30.30 -5.00
N SER A 469 28.23 29.20 -4.79
CA SER A 469 27.01 28.86 -5.51
C SER A 469 25.79 29.19 -4.66
N ILE A 470 24.96 30.13 -5.11
CA ILE A 470 23.75 30.57 -4.42
C ILE A 470 22.58 29.70 -4.90
N VAL A 471 21.99 28.94 -3.98
CA VAL A 471 20.83 28.07 -4.24
C VAL A 471 19.57 28.73 -3.67
N VAL A 472 18.60 28.99 -4.55
CA VAL A 472 17.34 29.64 -4.20
C VAL A 472 16.15 28.74 -4.59
N PRO A 473 15.49 28.06 -3.63
CA PRO A 473 14.27 27.33 -3.91
C PRO A 473 13.10 28.30 -4.18
N LEU A 474 12.27 27.95 -5.14
CA LEU A 474 11.10 28.72 -5.60
C LEU A 474 9.85 27.85 -5.54
N TYR A 475 8.85 28.32 -4.81
CA TYR A 475 7.53 27.71 -4.76
C TYR A 475 6.44 28.77 -4.82
N ARG A 476 5.63 28.77 -5.89
CA ARG A 476 4.44 29.61 -6.10
C ARG A 476 4.63 31.13 -6.18
N VAL A 477 5.55 31.70 -5.42
CA VAL A 477 5.81 33.14 -5.37
C VAL A 477 7.08 33.49 -6.12
N LEU A 478 6.93 34.21 -7.24
CA LEU A 478 8.02 34.65 -8.10
C LEU A 478 8.31 36.15 -8.01
N ASP A 479 7.49 36.92 -7.27
CA ASP A 479 7.52 38.38 -7.26
C ASP A 479 8.85 38.97 -6.77
N PHE A 480 9.48 38.29 -5.80
CA PHE A 480 10.75 38.70 -5.23
C PHE A 480 11.95 38.52 -6.17
N LEU A 481 11.84 37.70 -7.22
CA LEU A 481 12.95 37.43 -8.14
C LEU A 481 13.52 38.70 -8.77
N ARG A 482 12.66 39.67 -9.10
CA ARG A 482 13.11 40.95 -9.70
C ARG A 482 13.99 41.74 -8.75
N ALA A 483 13.59 41.82 -7.48
CA ALA A 483 14.33 42.52 -6.45
C ALA A 483 15.63 41.78 -6.11
N GLN A 484 15.56 40.45 -5.97
CA GLN A 484 16.69 39.62 -5.59
C GLN A 484 17.77 39.58 -6.69
N VAL A 485 17.40 39.33 -7.95
CA VAL A 485 18.35 39.35 -9.08
C VAL A 485 18.93 40.76 -9.27
N GLY A 486 18.12 41.81 -9.13
CA GLY A 486 18.62 43.19 -9.19
C GLY A 486 19.65 43.49 -8.09
N ALA A 487 19.39 43.03 -6.85
CA ALA A 487 20.33 43.19 -5.74
C ALA A 487 21.65 42.43 -6.00
N PHE A 488 21.57 41.20 -6.52
CA PHE A 488 22.76 40.40 -6.84
C PHE A 488 23.58 40.97 -8.00
N ALA A 489 22.92 41.46 -9.05
CA ALA A 489 23.59 42.06 -10.19
C ALA A 489 24.29 43.38 -9.82
N CYS A 490 23.73 44.14 -8.88
CA CYS A 490 24.31 45.39 -8.38
C CYS A 490 25.43 45.18 -7.35
N ASP A 491 25.62 43.96 -6.85
CA ASP A 491 26.72 43.61 -5.95
C ASP A 491 27.95 43.18 -6.78
N PRO A 492 29.06 43.95 -6.76
CA PRO A 492 30.23 43.65 -7.58
C PRO A 492 30.87 42.30 -7.27
N TRP A 493 30.84 41.86 -6.01
CA TRP A 493 31.45 40.60 -5.63
C TRP A 493 30.60 39.41 -6.08
N ILE A 494 29.27 39.48 -5.90
CA ILE A 494 28.36 38.43 -6.37
C ILE A 494 28.40 38.34 -7.91
N SER A 495 28.29 39.48 -8.59
CA SER A 495 28.32 39.53 -10.06
C SER A 495 29.65 39.11 -10.67
N GLN A 496 30.75 39.08 -9.92
CA GLN A 496 32.05 38.62 -10.41
C GLN A 496 32.33 37.15 -10.04
N TYR A 497 32.02 36.75 -8.80
CA TYR A 497 32.50 35.50 -8.22
C TYR A 497 31.43 34.46 -7.92
N CYS A 498 30.14 34.77 -8.06
CA CYS A 498 29.07 33.82 -7.71
C CYS A 498 28.30 33.34 -8.94
N ASP A 499 27.74 32.13 -8.85
CA ASP A 499 26.64 31.67 -9.71
C ASP A 499 25.35 31.48 -8.92
N VAL A 500 24.21 31.61 -9.60
CA VAL A 500 22.88 31.55 -8.98
C VAL A 500 22.09 30.41 -9.60
N ILE A 501 21.55 29.55 -8.74
CA ILE A 501 20.79 28.35 -9.07
C ILE A 501 19.40 28.51 -8.45
N TYR A 502 18.42 28.80 -9.29
CA TYR A 502 17.01 28.77 -8.91
C TYR A 502 16.47 27.35 -9.05
N VAL A 503 15.79 26.84 -8.01
CA VAL A 503 15.16 25.52 -8.04
C VAL A 503 13.65 25.68 -7.93
N LEU A 504 12.93 25.47 -9.03
CA LEU A 504 11.48 25.61 -9.08
C LEU A 504 10.81 24.27 -8.80
N ASP A 505 10.04 24.20 -7.71
CA ASP A 505 9.29 22.99 -7.33
C ASP A 505 7.78 23.09 -7.58
N SER A 506 7.31 24.21 -8.17
CA SER A 506 6.00 24.36 -8.81
C SER A 506 6.11 24.25 -10.34
N PRO A 507 6.18 23.02 -10.92
CA PRO A 507 6.36 22.83 -12.37
C PRO A 507 5.30 23.54 -13.23
N GLU A 508 4.11 23.76 -12.70
CA GLU A 508 3.05 24.52 -13.36
C GLU A 508 3.43 25.97 -13.70
N GLN A 509 4.46 26.54 -13.05
CA GLN A 509 4.98 27.89 -13.30
C GLN A 509 6.30 27.91 -14.10
N ALA A 510 6.75 26.77 -14.64
CA ALA A 510 8.05 26.68 -15.28
C ALA A 510 8.23 27.65 -16.45
N GLU A 511 7.20 27.83 -17.29
CA GLU A 511 7.26 28.75 -18.43
C GLU A 511 7.30 30.22 -17.99
N GLU A 512 6.52 30.59 -16.97
CA GLU A 512 6.50 31.94 -16.40
C GLU A 512 7.86 32.29 -15.77
N CYS A 513 8.40 31.37 -14.96
CA CYS A 513 9.69 31.52 -14.30
C CYS A 513 10.83 31.63 -15.32
N GLU A 514 10.84 30.77 -16.35
CA GLU A 514 11.84 30.84 -17.42
C GLU A 514 11.78 32.18 -18.17
N HIS A 515 10.58 32.64 -18.54
CA HIS A 515 10.40 33.91 -19.23
C HIS A 515 10.93 35.08 -18.40
N LEU A 516 10.62 35.09 -17.10
CA LEU A 516 11.08 36.11 -16.16
C LEU A 516 12.61 36.12 -16.03
N LEU A 517 13.23 34.96 -15.79
CA LEU A 517 14.68 34.86 -15.64
C LEU A 517 15.42 35.19 -16.93
N ARG A 518 14.87 34.84 -18.10
CA ARG A 518 15.44 35.23 -19.41
C ARG A 518 15.44 36.75 -19.59
N GLY A 519 14.34 37.42 -19.22
CA GLY A 519 14.26 38.88 -19.25
C GLY A 519 15.25 39.54 -18.29
N LEU A 520 15.38 39.00 -17.08
CA LEU A 520 16.32 39.51 -16.08
C LEU A 520 17.79 39.30 -16.50
N HIS A 521 18.12 38.16 -17.11
CA HIS A 521 19.43 37.92 -17.69
C HIS A 521 19.77 38.93 -18.79
N LEU A 522 18.83 39.22 -19.71
CA LEU A 522 19.05 40.24 -20.75
C LEU A 522 19.24 41.65 -20.18
N LEU A 523 18.63 41.96 -19.04
CA LEU A 523 18.73 43.27 -18.40
C LEU A 523 20.03 43.46 -17.62
N TYR A 524 20.49 42.41 -16.92
CA TYR A 524 21.61 42.52 -15.97
C TYR A 524 22.87 41.78 -16.40
N ASP A 525 22.83 40.99 -17.49
CA ASP A 525 23.91 40.11 -17.97
C ASP A 525 24.47 39.18 -16.89
N MET A 526 23.62 38.79 -15.92
CA MET A 526 24.00 37.89 -14.84
C MET A 526 23.74 36.44 -15.26
N PRO A 527 24.75 35.55 -15.22
CA PRO A 527 24.55 34.12 -15.47
C PRO A 527 23.71 33.47 -14.37
N MET A 528 22.71 32.69 -14.76
CA MET A 528 21.79 32.01 -13.86
C MET A 528 21.45 30.62 -14.37
N ARG A 529 21.08 29.72 -13.46
CA ARG A 529 20.55 28.39 -13.76
C ARG A 529 19.17 28.25 -13.16
N LEU A 530 18.25 27.65 -13.91
CA LEU A 530 16.94 27.20 -13.42
C LEU A 530 16.86 25.67 -13.46
N VAL A 531 16.68 25.05 -12.32
CA VAL A 531 16.41 23.62 -12.15
C VAL A 531 14.91 23.46 -11.91
N VAL A 532 14.21 22.76 -12.80
CA VAL A 532 12.76 22.54 -12.69
C VAL A 532 12.50 21.13 -12.17
N MET A 533 11.79 21.02 -11.06
CA MET A 533 11.37 19.74 -10.50
C MET A 533 10.08 19.25 -11.18
N SER A 534 9.91 17.93 -11.28
CA SER A 534 8.73 17.28 -11.85
C SER A 534 7.46 17.41 -10.99
N ARG A 535 7.63 17.78 -9.72
CA ARG A 535 6.59 18.08 -8.73
C ARG A 535 7.21 18.75 -7.51
N ASN A 536 6.37 19.31 -6.64
CA ASN A 536 6.78 19.79 -5.33
C ASN A 536 7.36 18.64 -4.49
N GLY A 537 8.63 18.79 -4.10
CA GLY A 537 9.36 17.88 -3.21
C GLY A 537 9.57 18.44 -1.81
N GLY A 538 9.19 19.69 -1.55
CA GLY A 538 9.47 20.43 -0.32
C GLY A 538 10.81 21.16 -0.35
N TYR A 539 10.99 22.03 0.64
CA TYR A 539 12.16 22.90 0.79
C TYR A 539 13.47 22.12 0.79
N ALA A 540 13.59 21.10 1.66
CA ALA A 540 14.78 20.25 1.74
C ALA A 540 15.17 19.62 0.39
N ARG A 541 14.19 19.04 -0.33
CA ARG A 541 14.43 18.40 -1.63
C ARG A 541 14.87 19.42 -2.68
N ALA A 542 14.27 20.60 -2.70
CA ALA A 542 14.64 21.67 -3.62
C ALA A 542 16.07 22.17 -3.34
N CYS A 543 16.43 22.41 -2.08
CA CYS A 543 17.77 22.80 -1.68
C CYS A 543 18.82 21.75 -2.04
N ASN A 544 18.56 20.47 -1.71
CA ASN A 544 19.46 19.36 -2.07
C ASN A 544 19.64 19.25 -3.59
N SER A 545 18.56 19.35 -4.37
CA SER A 545 18.62 19.31 -5.85
C SER A 545 19.39 20.50 -6.43
N GLY A 546 19.34 21.65 -5.78
CA GLY A 546 20.15 22.83 -6.14
C GLY A 546 21.63 22.64 -5.82
N ALA A 547 21.95 22.09 -4.64
CA ALA A 547 23.31 21.77 -4.23
C ALA A 547 23.99 20.75 -5.17
N GLU A 548 23.24 19.79 -5.72
CA GLU A 548 23.76 18.86 -6.75
C GLU A 548 24.29 19.60 -8.00
N HIS A 549 23.78 20.80 -8.28
CA HIS A 549 24.19 21.64 -9.41
C HIS A 549 25.19 22.74 -9.01
N ALA A 550 25.52 22.86 -7.73
CA ALA A 550 26.53 23.80 -7.26
C ALA A 550 27.91 23.40 -7.80
N ARG A 551 28.75 24.40 -8.11
CA ARG A 551 30.12 24.21 -8.59
C ARG A 551 31.18 24.73 -7.63
N ALA A 552 30.81 25.68 -6.77
CA ALA A 552 31.70 26.23 -5.77
C ALA A 552 31.92 25.26 -4.60
N ASP A 553 33.02 25.48 -3.87
CA ASP A 553 33.30 24.81 -2.59
C ASP A 553 32.41 25.35 -1.45
N LEU A 554 31.85 26.55 -1.62
CA LEU A 554 30.89 27.16 -0.72
C LEU A 554 29.50 27.22 -1.35
N ILE A 555 28.47 26.87 -0.58
CA ILE A 555 27.07 26.91 -1.01
C ILE A 555 26.31 27.88 -0.10
N ALA A 556 25.63 28.85 -0.69
CA ALA A 556 24.70 29.72 0.02
C ALA A 556 23.28 29.22 -0.22
N MET A 557 22.61 28.70 0.80
CA MET A 557 21.17 28.43 0.76
C MET A 557 20.45 29.71 1.14
N LEU A 558 19.53 30.15 0.29
CA LEU A 558 18.86 31.44 0.44
C LEU A 558 17.40 31.34 0.01
N ASN A 559 16.48 31.74 0.88
CA ASN A 559 15.07 31.81 0.52
C ASN A 559 14.81 32.87 -0.56
N SER A 560 13.77 32.65 -1.37
CA SER A 560 13.38 33.55 -2.46
C SER A 560 12.92 34.93 -2.01
N ASP A 561 12.46 35.07 -0.77
CA ASP A 561 11.94 36.28 -0.13
C ASP A 561 12.96 36.92 0.84
N VAL A 562 14.24 36.53 0.74
CA VAL A 562 15.35 37.17 1.44
C VAL A 562 16.08 38.14 0.49
N ILE A 563 16.16 39.39 0.92
CA ILE A 563 16.77 40.49 0.16
C ILE A 563 17.92 41.09 0.98
N PRO A 564 19.12 41.26 0.39
CA PRO A 564 20.24 41.89 1.08
C PRO A 564 19.91 43.29 1.61
N HIS A 565 20.32 43.59 2.85
CA HIS A 565 20.19 44.96 3.36
C HIS A 565 21.25 45.88 2.74
N GLN A 566 22.44 45.35 2.47
CA GLN A 566 23.60 46.08 1.95
C GLN A 566 24.40 45.20 0.98
N ILE A 567 25.16 45.83 0.09
CA ILE A 567 26.12 45.15 -0.79
C ILE A 567 27.30 44.58 0.01
N GLY A 568 27.96 43.54 -0.50
CA GLY A 568 29.12 42.90 0.13
C GLY A 568 28.76 41.91 1.26
N TRP A 569 27.47 41.65 1.51
CA TRP A 569 27.02 40.76 2.57
C TRP A 569 27.57 39.33 2.42
N LEU A 570 27.59 38.79 1.20
CA LEU A 570 28.03 37.42 0.95
C LEU A 570 29.56 37.31 0.94
N GLU A 571 30.26 38.34 0.46
CA GLU A 571 31.72 38.44 0.59
C GLU A 571 32.12 38.43 2.05
N LEU A 572 31.40 39.19 2.88
CA LEU A 572 31.63 39.25 4.31
C LEU A 572 31.39 37.89 4.97
N LEU A 573 30.29 37.20 4.68
CA LEU A 573 30.07 35.84 5.17
C LEU A 573 31.17 34.88 4.71
N ALA A 574 31.57 34.93 3.44
CA ALA A 574 32.64 34.11 2.89
C ALA A 574 33.99 34.39 3.57
N SER A 575 34.28 35.64 3.94
CA SER A 575 35.49 36.00 4.69
C SER A 575 35.54 35.42 6.12
N LYS A 576 34.36 35.07 6.67
CA LYS A 576 34.23 34.42 7.98
C LYS A 576 34.27 32.90 7.90
N MET A 577 34.21 32.34 6.68
CA MET A 577 34.46 30.92 6.46
C MET A 577 35.95 30.66 6.66
N GLY A 578 36.28 29.92 7.73
CA GLY A 578 37.63 29.39 7.96
C GLY A 578 37.88 28.10 7.17
N GLY A 579 38.83 27.28 7.63
CA GLY A 579 38.98 25.92 7.12
C GLY A 579 37.71 25.08 7.40
N PRO A 580 37.43 24.01 6.60
CA PRO A 580 36.21 23.20 6.77
C PRO A 580 36.08 22.57 8.16
N GLN A 581 37.20 22.29 8.83
CA GLN A 581 37.26 21.71 10.17
C GLN A 581 37.08 22.74 11.29
N GLU A 582 37.01 24.04 10.98
CA GLU A 582 36.84 25.09 11.98
C GLU A 582 35.40 25.59 12.02
N VAL A 583 34.85 26.02 10.87
CA VAL A 583 33.49 26.57 10.77
C VAL A 583 32.83 26.02 9.52
N ALA A 584 31.88 25.10 9.68
CA ALA A 584 31.19 24.48 8.56
C ALA A 584 30.09 25.36 7.98
N ALA A 585 29.48 26.22 8.80
CA ALA A 585 28.40 27.10 8.38
C ALA A 585 28.40 28.45 9.10
N VAL A 586 27.99 29.50 8.38
CA VAL A 586 27.74 30.83 8.92
C VAL A 586 26.35 31.34 8.53
N GLY A 587 25.68 32.02 9.46
CA GLY A 587 24.37 32.64 9.25
C GLY A 587 24.40 34.14 9.55
N PRO A 588 23.74 34.98 8.73
CA PRO A 588 23.70 36.42 8.94
C PRO A 588 22.63 36.84 9.97
N LYS A 589 22.60 38.14 10.29
CA LYS A 589 21.46 38.80 10.93
C LYS A 589 20.30 38.89 9.94
N LEU A 590 19.12 38.40 10.33
CA LEU A 590 17.89 38.60 9.55
C LEU A 590 16.98 39.58 10.27
N LEU A 591 16.42 40.50 9.49
CA LEU A 591 15.48 41.53 9.93
C LEU A 591 14.11 41.29 9.31
N PHE A 592 13.08 41.61 10.08
CA PHE A 592 11.72 41.80 9.56
C PHE A 592 11.63 43.10 8.75
N GLU A 593 10.54 43.25 7.99
CA GLU A 593 10.30 44.44 7.15
C GLU A 593 10.15 45.74 7.96
N ASP A 594 9.84 45.65 9.25
CA ASP A 594 9.79 46.77 10.19
C ASP A 594 11.15 47.11 10.84
N GLY A 595 12.21 46.37 10.48
CA GLY A 595 13.56 46.53 11.02
C GLY A 595 13.80 45.85 12.36
N SER A 596 12.82 45.14 12.92
CA SER A 596 13.03 44.32 14.11
C SER A 596 13.81 43.03 13.79
N LEU A 597 14.51 42.48 14.79
CA LEU A 597 15.29 41.25 14.65
C LEU A 597 14.38 40.05 14.41
N GLN A 598 14.66 39.31 13.34
CA GLN A 598 14.05 38.01 13.09
C GLN A 598 14.98 36.86 13.50
N HIS A 599 16.28 36.98 13.20
CA HIS A 599 17.27 35.94 13.44
C HIS A 599 18.60 36.53 13.91
N ALA A 600 19.11 36.03 15.04
CA ALA A 600 20.45 36.28 15.52
C ALA A 600 21.15 34.97 15.95
N GLY A 601 20.90 33.87 15.23
CA GLY A 601 21.19 32.50 15.67
C GLY A 601 19.96 31.79 16.25
N MET A 602 20.05 30.48 16.39
CA MET A 602 18.99 29.58 16.88
C MET A 602 19.40 28.85 18.16
N TYR A 603 18.44 28.59 19.03
CA TYR A 603 18.56 27.70 20.19
C TYR A 603 17.32 26.83 20.35
N PHE A 604 17.42 25.77 21.15
CA PHE A 604 16.37 24.77 21.33
C PHE A 604 15.83 24.81 22.75
N ALA A 605 14.51 24.90 22.90
CA ALA A 605 13.89 24.86 24.22
C ALA A 605 12.51 24.22 24.18
N LYS A 606 12.08 23.72 25.34
CA LYS A 606 10.73 23.16 25.51
C LYS A 606 9.72 24.29 25.69
N ASN A 607 8.55 24.13 25.07
CA ASN A 607 7.37 24.94 25.37
C ASN A 607 6.69 24.47 26.67
N GLU A 608 5.59 25.11 27.06
CA GLU A 608 4.82 24.77 28.26
C GLU A 608 4.25 23.33 28.25
N ARG A 609 4.11 22.73 27.07
CA ARG A 609 3.66 21.34 26.88
C ARG A 609 4.81 20.34 26.84
N GLY A 610 6.05 20.79 27.07
CA GLY A 610 7.24 19.96 27.02
C GLY A 610 7.76 19.63 25.62
N GLN A 611 7.20 20.24 24.58
CA GLN A 611 7.59 20.00 23.18
C GLN A 611 8.81 20.84 22.80
N TRP A 612 9.77 20.24 22.11
CA TRP A 612 10.97 20.93 21.61
C TRP A 612 10.66 21.86 20.44
N LEU A 613 10.96 23.14 20.60
CA LEU A 613 10.80 24.16 19.57
C LEU A 613 12.13 24.82 19.21
N ASN A 614 12.24 25.24 17.95
CA ASN A 614 13.31 26.10 17.46
C ASN A 614 12.99 27.55 17.84
N HIS A 615 13.91 28.21 18.53
CA HIS A 615 13.81 29.61 18.91
C HIS A 615 14.96 30.41 18.31
N HIS A 616 14.72 31.69 18.05
CA HIS A 616 15.75 32.60 17.58
C HIS A 616 16.14 33.58 18.68
N PHE A 617 17.44 33.78 18.87
CA PHE A 617 17.95 34.74 19.85
C PHE A 617 17.44 36.15 19.52
N TYR A 618 16.99 36.87 20.55
CA TYR A 618 16.61 38.30 20.48
C TYR A 618 15.49 38.64 19.47
N LYS A 619 14.72 37.65 19.01
CA LYS A 619 13.62 37.86 18.05
C LYS A 619 12.61 38.89 18.57
N GLY A 620 12.25 39.84 17.72
CA GLY A 620 11.34 40.95 18.01
C GLY A 620 11.98 42.16 18.68
N LEU A 621 13.25 42.10 19.09
CA LEU A 621 13.98 43.27 19.60
C LEU A 621 14.48 44.15 18.43
N PRO A 622 14.81 45.43 18.68
CA PRO A 622 15.37 46.32 17.65
C PRO A 622 16.71 45.82 17.09
N ASP A 623 17.02 46.11 15.82
CA ASP A 623 18.27 45.69 15.17
C ASP A 623 19.53 46.06 15.97
N GLN A 624 19.50 47.22 16.62
CA GLN A 624 20.62 47.81 17.38
C GLN A 624 20.79 47.21 18.78
N PHE A 625 20.01 46.18 19.15
CA PHE A 625 20.14 45.53 20.45
C PHE A 625 21.59 45.02 20.62
N PRO A 626 22.36 45.48 21.64
CA PRO A 626 23.80 45.26 21.69
C PRO A 626 24.21 43.79 21.60
N ASP A 627 23.55 42.91 22.36
CA ASP A 627 23.91 41.49 22.38
C ASP A 627 23.59 40.76 21.07
N ALA A 628 22.65 41.28 20.28
CA ALA A 628 22.34 40.74 18.96
C ALA A 628 23.38 41.11 17.90
N ASN A 629 24.28 42.06 18.20
CA ASN A 629 25.35 42.51 17.32
C ASN A 629 26.72 41.96 17.73
N ILE A 630 26.74 40.83 18.44
CA ILE A 630 27.95 40.10 18.81
C ILE A 630 28.05 38.81 17.98
N GLU A 631 29.12 38.71 17.19
CA GLU A 631 29.50 37.48 16.48
C GLU A 631 29.78 36.36 17.50
N ARG A 632 29.18 35.18 17.29
CA ARG A 632 29.34 34.05 18.21
C ARG A 632 29.02 32.71 17.56
N SER A 633 29.56 31.64 18.13
CA SER A 633 29.13 30.28 17.85
C SER A 633 27.71 30.08 18.40
N VAL A 634 26.86 29.38 17.64
CA VAL A 634 25.44 29.16 17.99
C VAL A 634 25.02 27.72 17.70
N PRO A 635 24.10 27.13 18.49
CA PRO A 635 23.63 25.76 18.26
C PRO A 635 23.14 25.51 16.83
N GLY A 636 22.47 26.51 16.23
CA GLY A 636 22.09 26.48 14.82
C GLY A 636 21.80 27.87 14.24
N ILE A 637 21.53 27.88 12.93
CA ILE A 637 21.13 29.04 12.15
C ILE A 637 19.94 28.65 11.26
N THR A 638 19.19 29.63 10.75
CA THR A 638 18.02 29.33 9.92
C THR A 638 18.39 29.06 8.46
N GLY A 639 17.61 28.20 7.81
CA GLY A 639 17.69 27.90 6.37
C GLY A 639 17.39 29.11 5.48
N ALA A 640 16.76 30.17 6.01
CA ALA A 640 16.44 31.36 5.24
C ALA A 640 17.69 32.01 4.60
N CYS A 641 18.82 31.97 5.31
CA CYS A 641 20.13 32.29 4.74
C CYS A 641 21.23 31.58 5.51
N MET A 642 21.96 30.69 4.84
CA MET A 642 23.14 30.02 5.41
C MET A 642 24.21 29.83 4.34
N LEU A 643 25.46 30.13 4.67
CA LEU A 643 26.62 29.84 3.84
C LEU A 643 27.36 28.66 4.46
N LEU A 644 27.59 27.60 3.69
CA LEU A 644 28.20 26.36 4.17
C LEU A 644 29.34 25.89 3.28
N HIS A 645 30.28 25.15 3.85
CA HIS A 645 31.20 24.32 3.08
C HIS A 645 30.43 23.18 2.43
N ARG A 646 30.56 23.04 1.11
CA ARG A 646 29.95 21.94 0.34
C ARG A 646 30.39 20.58 0.87
N GLY A 647 31.68 20.42 1.17
CA GLY A 647 32.20 19.16 1.72
C GLY A 647 31.49 18.76 3.02
N ALA A 648 31.32 19.72 3.95
CA ALA A 648 30.60 19.46 5.20
C ALA A 648 29.12 19.16 4.95
N PHE A 649 28.47 19.86 4.02
CA PHE A 649 27.08 19.59 3.62
C PHE A 649 26.91 18.18 3.04
N ASP A 650 27.81 17.76 2.15
CA ASP A 650 27.82 16.44 1.53
C ASP A 650 28.13 15.34 2.57
N ASP A 651 29.11 15.56 3.45
CA ASP A 651 29.53 14.62 4.51
C ASP A 651 28.40 14.29 5.49
N VAL A 652 27.55 15.28 5.81
CA VAL A 652 26.39 15.08 6.69
C VAL A 652 25.12 14.65 5.95
N GLY A 653 25.18 14.55 4.61
CA GLY A 653 24.07 14.12 3.76
C GLY A 653 22.98 15.17 3.56
N GLY A 654 23.33 16.46 3.64
CA GLY A 654 22.44 17.59 3.34
C GLY A 654 21.18 17.69 4.21
N PHE A 655 20.17 18.40 3.68
CA PHE A 655 18.88 18.55 4.37
C PHE A 655 18.14 17.22 4.44
N THR A 656 17.54 16.92 5.59
CA THR A 656 16.66 15.76 5.72
C THR A 656 15.30 16.03 5.06
N GLU A 657 14.87 15.13 4.18
CA GLU A 657 13.70 15.31 3.31
C GLU A 657 12.38 14.72 3.88
N ASP A 658 12.40 14.10 5.06
CA ASP A 658 11.25 13.40 5.63
C ASP A 658 10.33 14.27 6.51
N TYR A 659 10.74 15.50 6.80
CA TYR A 659 9.85 16.52 7.38
C TYR A 659 8.73 16.85 6.39
N VAL A 660 7.51 16.97 6.92
CA VAL A 660 6.35 17.27 6.09
C VAL A 660 6.14 18.76 6.02
N ILE A 661 5.89 19.30 4.83
CA ILE A 661 5.33 20.66 4.71
C ILE A 661 6.32 21.78 5.15
N GLY A 662 7.59 21.45 5.40
CA GLY A 662 8.61 22.39 5.88
C GLY A 662 8.67 22.44 7.41
N ASP A 663 9.63 23.21 7.94
CA ASP A 663 9.94 23.36 9.37
C ASP A 663 10.89 22.26 9.90
N TYR A 664 11.82 22.66 10.76
CA TYR A 664 12.89 21.84 11.36
C TYR A 664 14.00 21.31 10.42
N GLU A 665 13.94 21.50 9.10
CA GLU A 665 14.99 20.97 8.22
C GLU A 665 16.34 21.69 8.41
N ASP A 666 16.30 22.98 8.73
CA ASP A 666 17.48 23.79 9.01
C ASP A 666 18.13 23.47 10.35
N SER A 667 17.34 23.29 11.41
CA SER A 667 17.84 22.82 12.70
C SER A 667 18.39 21.40 12.63
N ASP A 668 17.73 20.50 11.89
CA ASP A 668 18.22 19.14 11.68
C ASP A 668 19.59 19.13 10.99
N LEU A 669 19.76 19.94 9.93
CA LEU A 669 21.06 20.12 9.29
C LEU A 669 22.11 20.68 10.25
N CYS A 670 21.77 21.69 11.05
CA CYS A 670 22.68 22.24 12.06
C CYS A 670 23.10 21.19 13.10
N LEU A 671 22.16 20.36 13.56
CA LEU A 671 22.45 19.28 14.52
C LEU A 671 23.32 18.18 13.91
N LYS A 672 23.14 17.86 12.62
CA LYS A 672 24.06 16.95 11.92
C LYS A 672 25.47 17.51 11.82
N ILE A 673 25.62 18.80 11.49
CA ILE A 673 26.90 19.50 11.43
C ILE A 673 27.58 19.48 12.81
N ARG A 674 26.84 19.82 13.87
CA ARG A 674 27.32 19.76 15.26
C ARG A 674 27.73 18.36 15.68
N LYS A 675 26.97 17.34 15.30
CA LYS A 675 27.29 15.93 15.57
C LYS A 675 28.55 15.44 14.84
N ALA A 676 28.94 16.11 13.74
CA ALA A 676 30.18 15.88 13.03
C ALA A 676 31.36 16.72 13.59
N ASP A 677 31.19 17.31 14.78
CA ASP A 677 32.17 18.15 15.48
C ASP A 677 32.58 19.44 14.74
N PHE A 678 31.74 19.92 13.83
CA PHE A 678 31.95 21.20 13.15
C PHE A 678 31.24 22.36 13.88
N ASP A 679 31.83 23.57 13.84
CA ASP A 679 31.20 24.77 14.41
C ASP A 679 30.26 25.48 13.43
N ILE A 680 29.31 26.21 14.00
CA ILE A 680 28.34 27.07 13.29
C ILE A 680 28.38 28.45 13.93
N LYS A 681 28.56 29.50 13.12
CA LYS A 681 28.66 30.88 13.62
C LYS A 681 27.55 31.78 13.12
N TYR A 682 27.13 32.69 13.99
CA TYR A 682 26.27 33.82 13.65
C TYR A 682 27.13 35.06 13.41
N VAL A 683 26.94 35.74 12.27
CA VAL A 683 27.71 36.90 11.82
C VAL A 683 26.78 38.11 11.68
N PRO A 684 26.72 39.02 12.68
CA PRO A 684 25.77 40.14 12.69
C PRO A 684 26.08 41.25 11.68
N ASP A 685 27.35 41.37 11.27
CA ASP A 685 27.81 42.40 10.33
C ASP A 685 27.19 42.22 8.93
N ALA A 686 26.81 40.97 8.57
CA ALA A 686 26.01 40.69 7.39
C ALA A 686 24.53 40.72 7.79
N SER A 687 23.76 41.61 7.17
CA SER A 687 22.33 41.79 7.46
C SER A 687 21.47 41.65 6.20
N LEU A 688 20.34 40.94 6.30
CA LEU A 688 19.36 40.81 5.22
C LEU A 688 17.94 40.98 5.76
N TYR A 689 17.03 41.45 4.91
CA TYR A 689 15.60 41.43 5.18
C TYR A 689 15.02 40.10 4.73
N HIS A 690 14.21 39.48 5.57
CA HIS A 690 13.42 38.31 5.23
C HIS A 690 11.95 38.66 5.34
N PHE A 691 11.27 38.76 4.20
CA PHE A 691 9.86 39.15 4.10
C PHE A 691 8.92 37.97 4.41
N GLU A 692 9.20 37.30 5.53
CA GLU A 692 8.57 36.08 6.03
C GLU A 692 7.07 36.07 5.73
N ARG A 693 6.56 34.91 5.28
CA ARG A 693 5.13 34.61 5.15
C ARG A 693 4.42 35.19 3.93
N LYS A 694 5.05 35.92 2.99
CA LYS A 694 4.34 36.25 1.71
C LYS A 694 4.18 35.04 0.77
N SER A 695 5.00 34.01 0.91
CA SER A 695 4.90 32.73 0.16
C SER A 695 4.04 31.66 0.85
N ILE A 696 3.88 31.75 2.18
CA ILE A 696 3.13 30.78 3.01
C ILE A 696 1.75 31.31 3.45
N SER A 697 1.49 32.64 3.40
CA SER A 697 0.26 33.27 3.92
C SER A 697 -1.05 32.85 3.26
N THR A 698 -1.02 32.13 2.13
CA THR A 698 -2.23 31.54 1.54
C THR A 698 -2.81 30.35 2.32
N HIS A 699 -2.19 29.92 3.43
CA HIS A 699 -2.72 28.85 4.29
C HIS A 699 -2.63 29.19 5.79
N THR A 700 -3.65 29.85 6.33
CA THR A 700 -3.75 30.21 7.77
C THR A 700 -3.77 28.98 8.71
N ASP A 701 -4.03 27.77 8.21
CA ASP A 701 -3.98 26.51 8.99
C ASP A 701 -2.55 25.95 9.21
N TYR A 702 -1.51 26.59 8.65
CA TYR A 702 -0.16 26.02 8.52
C TYR A 702 0.73 26.25 9.76
N MET A 703 0.47 27.26 10.58
CA MET A 703 1.51 27.83 11.49
C MET A 703 1.49 27.30 12.93
N LEU A 704 0.45 26.57 13.34
CA LEU A 704 0.34 25.90 14.66
C LEU A 704 -0.37 24.53 14.54
N GLY A 705 -0.33 23.95 13.33
CA GLY A 705 -1.09 22.76 12.97
C GLY A 705 -0.46 21.44 13.42
N VAL A 706 -1.08 20.34 12.99
CA VAL A 706 -0.58 18.97 13.20
C VAL A 706 0.78 18.76 12.52
N ALA A 707 1.07 19.44 11.41
CA ALA A 707 2.33 19.29 10.67
C ALA A 707 3.55 19.76 11.48
N THR A 708 3.50 20.96 12.06
CA THR A 708 4.55 21.47 12.96
C THR A 708 4.73 20.55 14.17
N GLN A 709 3.65 20.10 14.80
CA GLN A 709 3.75 19.17 15.93
C GLN A 709 4.31 17.80 15.53
N TYR A 710 3.96 17.30 14.34
CA TYR A 710 4.53 16.08 13.77
C TYR A 710 6.03 16.23 13.52
N ASN A 711 6.46 17.34 12.90
CA ASN A 711 7.87 17.61 12.64
C ASN A 711 8.65 17.85 13.94
N ALA A 712 8.07 18.54 14.92
CA ALA A 712 8.64 18.71 16.25
C ALA A 712 8.85 17.36 16.94
N TRP A 713 7.85 16.47 16.90
CA TRP A 713 7.97 15.10 17.42
C TRP A 713 9.05 14.31 16.68
N LEU A 714 9.10 14.38 15.34
CA LEU A 714 10.09 13.67 14.52
C LEU A 714 11.51 14.16 14.82
N HIS A 715 11.70 15.47 14.90
CA HIS A 715 12.96 16.11 15.25
C HIS A 715 13.40 15.75 16.67
N ALA A 716 12.50 15.86 17.65
CA ALA A 716 12.78 15.47 19.03
C ALA A 716 13.10 13.98 19.17
N SER A 717 12.41 13.12 18.43
CA SER A 717 12.66 11.67 18.42
C SER A 717 14.03 11.32 17.83
N ARG A 718 14.54 12.14 16.91
CA ARG A 718 15.85 11.95 16.28
C ARG A 718 17.00 12.51 17.12
N TRP A 719 16.80 13.64 17.78
CA TRP A 719 17.88 14.44 18.38
C TRP A 719 17.80 14.63 19.90
N ARG A 720 16.94 13.86 20.59
CA ARG A 720 16.65 14.02 22.03
C ARG A 720 17.88 14.37 22.88
N ASP A 721 18.91 13.53 22.82
CA ASP A 721 20.10 13.66 23.68
C ASP A 721 20.86 14.98 23.42
N MET A 722 21.01 15.37 22.16
CA MET A 722 21.68 16.62 21.80
C MET A 722 20.82 17.85 22.16
N LEU A 723 19.50 17.75 22.01
CA LEU A 723 18.60 18.83 22.40
C LEU A 723 18.65 19.08 23.91
N GLU A 724 18.72 18.02 24.71
CA GLU A 724 18.88 18.11 26.16
C GLU A 724 20.21 18.79 26.53
N ASP A 725 21.32 18.37 25.93
CA ASP A 725 22.64 18.97 26.15
C ASP A 725 22.69 20.47 25.78
N PHE A 726 22.18 20.84 24.60
CA PHE A 726 22.08 22.24 24.18
C PHE A 726 21.17 23.06 25.10
N HIS A 727 20.11 22.48 25.63
CA HIS A 727 19.18 23.18 26.52
C HIS A 727 19.80 23.51 27.87
N GLU A 728 20.61 22.60 28.41
CA GLU A 728 21.31 22.79 29.67
C GLU A 728 22.45 23.81 29.56
N ASN A 729 23.15 23.85 28.42
CA ASN A 729 24.39 24.60 28.27
C ASN A 729 24.26 25.93 27.51
N ASP A 730 23.35 26.05 26.53
CA ASP A 730 23.33 27.16 25.56
C ASP A 730 22.07 28.04 25.58
N VAL A 731 21.10 27.73 26.46
CA VAL A 731 19.88 28.53 26.59
C VAL A 731 20.06 29.67 27.60
N PRO A 732 19.72 30.93 27.26
CA PRO A 732 19.79 32.04 28.20
C PRO A 732 18.89 31.78 29.42
N GLN A 733 19.48 31.58 30.61
CA GLN A 733 18.74 31.25 31.84
C GLN A 733 17.89 32.41 32.41
N ASN A 734 17.94 33.60 31.80
CA ASN A 734 17.16 34.76 32.21
C ASN A 734 16.09 35.11 31.17
N ARG A 735 14.89 34.50 31.27
CA ARG A 735 13.68 35.10 30.68
C ARG A 735 13.04 36.07 31.69
N PRO A 736 12.84 37.36 31.37
CA PRO A 736 11.86 38.15 32.08
C PRO A 736 10.47 37.53 31.82
N GLN A 737 9.75 37.20 32.89
CA GLN A 737 8.35 36.75 32.82
C GLN A 737 7.48 37.92 32.32
N ASN A 738 7.31 38.06 31.02
CA ASN A 738 6.23 38.89 30.49
C ASN A 738 4.91 38.11 30.66
N ARG A 739 4.22 38.39 31.77
CA ARG A 739 2.77 38.19 31.85
C ARG A 739 2.13 39.14 30.84
N VAL A 740 1.73 38.62 29.68
CA VAL A 740 0.63 39.20 28.94
C VAL A 740 -0.61 38.48 29.45
N SER A 741 -1.39 39.18 30.27
CA SER A 741 -2.73 38.73 30.65
C SER A 741 -3.66 38.90 29.45
N ASP A 742 -4.25 37.80 29.01
CA ASP A 742 -5.40 37.78 28.08
C ASP A 742 -6.68 38.25 28.80
N ASP A 743 -6.69 39.51 29.24
CA ASP A 743 -7.89 40.20 29.71
C ASP A 743 -7.81 41.66 29.21
N ASP A 744 -8.21 41.88 27.96
CA ASP A 744 -8.74 43.16 27.48
C ASP A 744 -9.30 42.96 26.05
N ASP A 745 -10.41 42.24 25.95
CA ASP A 745 -11.31 42.32 24.78
C ASP A 745 -12.78 42.24 25.21
N GLN A 746 -13.12 42.96 26.29
CA GLN A 746 -14.49 43.37 26.59
C GLN A 746 -14.61 44.89 26.40
N GLY A 747 -14.68 45.31 25.14
CA GLY A 747 -15.17 46.62 24.75
C GLY A 747 -16.70 46.59 24.64
N GLU A 748 -17.38 47.17 25.62
CA GLU A 748 -18.81 47.44 25.63
C GLU A 748 -19.27 48.37 24.50
N ALA A 749 -20.55 48.16 24.15
CA ALA A 749 -21.42 48.96 23.28
C ALA A 749 -21.30 50.49 23.38
N ALA A 750 -21.24 51.15 22.21
CA ALA A 750 -22.04 52.32 21.83
C ALA A 750 -21.99 52.55 20.32
#